data_AF-A0A2E5GAE7-F1
#
_entry.id   AF-A0A2E5GAE7-F1
#
_cell.length_a   1.000
_cell.length_b   1.000
_cell.length_c   1.000
_cell.angle_alpha   90.00
_cell.angle_beta   90.00
_cell.angle_gamma   90.00
#
_symmetry.space_group_name_H-M   'P 1'
#
loop_
_entity.id
_entity.type
_entity.pdbx_description
1 polymer ?
#
loop_
_entity_poly.entity_id
_entity_poly.type
_entity_poly.pdbx_seq_one_letter_code
_entity_poly.pdbx_strand_id
1 'polypeptide(L)'
;MKRMQIIFLLMFVISFSRAQVLINEYSAANFDSYLDNYNEYEDWIELYNSSSNSVDLNGWHLSDRASNPMKWSFSSSFIVPANGVAVIFCSSRNEIIGNNAHTNFKLTQTKNNEKIILSNPTGTIIDSVDLVPNLSSQSRGRETNGSINWSVFTTPTPSANNFNAQLEYSEKPSFSQAAGYYTGSVSVSITTNDPNATIYYTTNGDQPTINSPVYNSPITLTTTSVLKAISVSSLANVPSSFTEYATYFINDNHTIPILSISGDSVDVLIEDGVQNIGSWWNGTPHEPYGTVEWFNAQGLLIDKGTGNFNKHGNDSWAYDQRGFDYVMRDQFGYNYALKDDLFYTKDREEYQRIIVKAAANDNYPASFGGSGAHIRDAYIQHLSQISDLRMDERSSSNCILYMNGRYWGVYEIREKVDDHDFTDQYYDQEKDSIQFLKTWGGTWVEYGGPQAQTDWDNLKNYILSNPMNNVANYTTVKSQFNTGSLIDYFLLNSYVVCADWLNWNTAWWRGIAQTGEKKKWRYTLWDMDNTFGHGTNYTGIPTQSVNADPCDPSSLNDPGGQGHIPIWNALITSEDFFDDYVNRWQDLANGHLSCANMIDVLDRMINVIDSEMPAQIARWGGSYSTWQQNVQDLRNFINQRCSTMNVGFVPCYQPAISGPYDVTVEILGQGEVEMSDNNFINDSNTPWNDQRFGGVKLPFEVKSGNFQNWDVIPSGVYTYDPNVDTLVLDLQNDVTVIANFIAPIPTKDIIFNINPDGTNTSLSVNGNNIVNFPHTETFLLNDTVDVNANIDPLYSFLSWVSDSNYLNNGVSSINNSFYVLYNDTITLNIFELPSISAFISGNDTICENSKSNAEVNFSFNGVAPFTFTYSINGDIQ
;
A
#
# COMPACT_ATOMS: atom_id res chain seq x y z
N MET A 1 -43.90 -39.42 66.53
CA MET A 1 -43.46 -37.99 66.52
C MET A 1 -41.95 -37.96 66.30
N LYS A 2 -41.49 -37.14 65.33
CA LYS A 2 -40.11 -36.67 65.06
C LYS A 2 -39.09 -37.75 64.62
N ARG A 3 -38.94 -38.04 63.31
CA ARG A 3 -38.11 -37.36 62.26
C ARG A 3 -36.65 -37.16 62.65
N MET A 4 -35.78 -37.98 62.06
CA MET A 4 -34.32 -37.81 61.94
C MET A 4 -34.02 -37.77 60.43
N GLN A 5 -33.52 -36.64 59.94
CA GLN A 5 -33.15 -36.43 58.53
C GLN A 5 -31.69 -36.79 58.32
N ILE A 6 -31.43 -37.65 57.34
CA ILE A 6 -30.10 -37.96 56.82
C ILE A 6 -29.84 -37.01 55.65
N ILE A 7 -28.72 -36.28 55.70
CA ILE A 7 -28.22 -35.40 54.64
C ILE A 7 -27.24 -36.21 53.79
N PHE A 8 -27.50 -36.30 52.48
CA PHE A 8 -26.59 -36.85 51.47
C PHE A 8 -25.80 -35.68 50.85
N LEU A 9 -24.48 -35.72 50.95
CA LEU A 9 -23.56 -34.78 50.31
C LEU A 9 -23.17 -35.34 48.93
N LEU A 10 -23.56 -34.66 47.85
CA LEU A 10 -23.14 -34.98 46.48
C LEU A 10 -21.81 -34.27 46.18
N MET A 11 -20.74 -35.04 45.97
CA MET A 11 -19.49 -34.55 45.35
C MET A 11 -19.70 -34.43 43.84
N PHE A 12 -19.64 -33.21 43.31
CA PHE A 12 -19.47 -32.97 41.88
C PHE A 12 -17.98 -33.14 41.54
N VAL A 13 -17.64 -34.25 40.87
CA VAL A 13 -16.36 -34.43 40.20
C VAL A 13 -16.45 -33.70 38.86
N ILE A 14 -15.79 -32.56 38.74
CA ILE A 14 -15.62 -31.87 37.45
C ILE A 14 -14.50 -32.61 36.71
N SER A 15 -14.87 -33.53 35.82
CA SER A 15 -13.94 -34.14 34.88
C SER A 15 -13.66 -33.14 33.76
N PHE A 16 -12.46 -32.56 33.72
CA PHE A 16 -11.97 -31.87 32.53
C PHE A 16 -11.82 -32.91 31.41
N SER A 17 -12.73 -32.91 30.42
CA SER A 17 -12.54 -33.69 29.21
C SER A 17 -11.42 -33.06 28.39
N ARG A 18 -10.29 -33.76 28.24
CA ARG A 18 -9.24 -33.35 27.31
C ARG A 18 -9.79 -33.46 25.88
N ALA A 19 -9.44 -32.48 25.03
CA ALA A 19 -9.74 -32.56 23.60
C ALA A 19 -9.10 -33.81 22.99
N GLN A 20 -9.83 -34.46 22.08
CA GLN A 20 -9.44 -35.74 21.46
C GLN A 20 -8.27 -35.57 20.48
N VAL A 21 -8.26 -34.46 19.76
CA VAL A 21 -7.20 -34.05 18.83
C VAL A 21 -6.67 -32.71 19.32
N LEU A 22 -5.35 -32.60 19.41
CA LEU A 22 -4.64 -31.45 19.95
C LEU A 22 -3.64 -30.93 18.92
N ILE A 23 -3.35 -29.64 18.96
CA ILE A 23 -2.17 -29.08 18.30
C ILE A 23 -0.96 -29.53 19.12
N ASN A 24 0.00 -30.21 18.49
CA ASN A 24 1.07 -30.93 19.19
C ASN A 24 2.43 -30.26 19.06
N GLU A 25 2.78 -29.84 17.85
CA GLU A 25 4.00 -29.15 17.50
C GLU A 25 3.74 -28.28 16.27
N TYR A 26 4.47 -27.18 16.11
CA TYR A 26 4.45 -26.39 14.89
C TYR A 26 5.81 -25.77 14.63
N SER A 27 6.11 -25.52 13.36
CA SER A 27 7.20 -24.65 12.96
C SER A 27 6.69 -23.62 11.97
N ALA A 28 6.78 -22.35 12.36
CA ALA A 28 6.69 -21.18 11.48
C ALA A 28 8.10 -20.66 11.12
N ALA A 29 9.13 -21.43 11.48
CA ALA A 29 10.54 -21.11 11.30
C ALA A 29 11.24 -22.11 10.36
N ASN A 30 10.48 -22.94 9.64
CA ASN A 30 11.05 -24.01 8.84
C ASN A 30 11.77 -23.41 7.63
N PHE A 31 13.10 -23.37 7.69
CA PHE A 31 13.92 -22.76 6.64
C PHE A 31 14.67 -23.80 5.82
N ASP A 32 15.21 -24.83 6.46
CA ASP A 32 16.03 -25.86 5.83
C ASP A 32 15.88 -27.27 6.47
N SER A 33 14.86 -27.47 7.30
CA SER A 33 14.78 -28.64 8.20
C SER A 33 13.84 -29.76 7.74
N TYR A 34 12.66 -29.43 7.20
CA TYR A 34 11.63 -30.41 6.88
C TYR A 34 10.96 -30.08 5.54
N LEU A 35 11.04 -31.00 4.58
CA LEU A 35 10.51 -30.80 3.23
C LEU A 35 9.05 -31.28 3.13
N ASP A 36 8.24 -30.54 2.38
CA ASP A 36 6.94 -30.99 1.92
C ASP A 36 7.02 -31.95 0.71
N ASN A 37 5.87 -32.36 0.19
CA ASN A 37 5.80 -33.22 -1.00
C ASN A 37 6.14 -32.52 -2.33
N TYR A 38 6.45 -31.22 -2.30
CA TYR A 38 6.96 -30.44 -3.42
C TYR A 38 8.48 -30.17 -3.31
N ASN A 39 9.13 -30.66 -2.24
CA ASN A 39 10.50 -30.36 -1.86
C ASN A 39 10.72 -28.88 -1.51
N GLU A 40 9.73 -28.26 -0.86
CA GLU A 40 9.81 -26.91 -0.31
C GLU A 40 9.81 -26.96 1.22
N TYR A 41 10.45 -25.97 1.85
CA TYR A 41 10.48 -25.79 3.30
C TYR A 41 9.28 -24.92 3.71
N GLU A 42 8.10 -25.55 3.78
CA GLU A 42 6.87 -24.87 4.18
C GLU A 42 6.69 -24.91 5.70
N ASP A 43 6.05 -23.89 6.25
CA ASP A 43 5.60 -23.91 7.64
C ASP A 43 4.66 -25.09 7.86
N TRP A 44 4.58 -25.60 9.09
CA TRP A 44 3.76 -26.76 9.36
C TRP A 44 3.19 -26.79 10.76
N ILE A 45 2.05 -27.48 10.87
CA ILE A 45 1.32 -27.77 12.10
C ILE A 45 1.22 -29.28 12.22
N GLU A 46 1.57 -29.81 13.38
CA GLU A 46 1.36 -31.22 13.72
C GLU A 46 0.18 -31.35 14.70
N LEU A 47 -0.74 -32.26 14.38
CA LEU A 47 -1.85 -32.63 15.24
C LEU A 47 -1.59 -33.99 15.87
N TYR A 48 -1.94 -34.14 17.16
CA TYR A 48 -1.86 -35.39 17.90
C TYR A 48 -3.25 -35.87 18.32
N ASN A 49 -3.54 -37.15 18.08
CA ASN A 49 -4.77 -37.80 18.53
C ASN A 49 -4.49 -38.66 19.77
N SER A 50 -4.99 -38.23 20.93
CA SER A 50 -4.76 -38.93 22.21
C SER A 50 -5.69 -40.13 22.45
N SER A 51 -6.55 -40.47 21.47
CA SER A 51 -7.51 -41.57 21.61
C SER A 51 -7.00 -42.87 21.01
N SER A 52 -7.60 -43.99 21.43
CA SER A 52 -7.29 -45.32 20.93
C SER A 52 -7.87 -45.65 19.56
N ASN A 53 -8.60 -44.71 18.93
CA ASN A 53 -9.17 -44.84 17.60
C ASN A 53 -8.64 -43.72 16.69
N SER A 54 -8.50 -43.99 15.40
CA SER A 54 -8.19 -42.93 14.44
C SER A 54 -9.33 -41.91 14.35
N VAL A 55 -9.01 -40.64 14.09
CA VAL A 55 -9.98 -39.57 13.90
C VAL A 55 -9.87 -39.06 12.47
N ASP A 56 -10.99 -39.00 11.77
CA ASP A 56 -11.09 -38.30 10.48
C ASP A 56 -11.49 -36.85 10.72
N LEU A 57 -10.70 -35.92 10.20
CA LEU A 57 -10.91 -34.48 10.33
C LEU A 57 -11.80 -33.90 9.23
N ASN A 58 -12.41 -34.69 8.35
CA ASN A 58 -13.34 -34.18 7.34
C ASN A 58 -14.40 -33.22 7.96
N GLY A 59 -14.47 -32.00 7.42
CA GLY A 59 -15.34 -30.92 7.89
C GLY A 59 -14.84 -30.15 9.11
N TRP A 60 -13.71 -30.50 9.71
CA TRP A 60 -13.03 -29.67 10.71
C TRP A 60 -12.29 -28.50 10.05
N HIS A 61 -11.76 -27.58 10.84
CA HIS A 61 -11.08 -26.40 10.34
C HIS A 61 -9.76 -26.10 11.06
N LEU A 62 -8.83 -25.52 10.32
CA LEU A 62 -7.65 -24.81 10.84
C LEU A 62 -7.75 -23.32 10.50
N SER A 63 -7.15 -22.49 11.36
CA SER A 63 -7.05 -21.05 11.15
C SER A 63 -5.80 -20.46 11.81
N ASP A 64 -5.28 -19.40 11.20
CA ASP A 64 -4.26 -18.48 11.72
C ASP A 64 -4.87 -17.27 12.48
N ARG A 65 -6.21 -17.13 12.48
CA ARG A 65 -6.91 -15.92 12.95
C ARG A 65 -8.09 -16.21 13.87
N ALA A 66 -8.08 -15.63 15.06
CA ALA A 66 -9.15 -15.76 16.05
C ALA A 66 -10.51 -15.23 15.58
N SER A 67 -10.52 -14.22 14.71
CA SER A 67 -11.75 -13.66 14.13
C SER A 67 -12.40 -14.58 13.09
N ASN A 68 -11.67 -15.57 12.57
CA ASN A 68 -12.18 -16.54 11.61
C ASN A 68 -11.71 -17.96 11.96
N PRO A 69 -12.26 -18.60 13.00
CA PRO A 69 -11.83 -19.94 13.43
C PRO A 69 -12.16 -21.07 12.43
N MET A 70 -12.85 -20.75 11.33
CA MET A 70 -13.24 -21.70 10.26
C MET A 70 -12.55 -21.37 8.92
N LYS A 71 -11.40 -20.68 8.94
CA LYS A 71 -10.74 -20.14 7.74
C LYS A 71 -10.44 -21.20 6.67
N TRP A 72 -9.85 -22.33 7.04
CA TRP A 72 -9.54 -23.42 6.12
C TRP A 72 -10.21 -24.70 6.59
N SER A 73 -11.03 -25.31 5.73
CA SER A 73 -11.74 -26.56 6.03
C SER A 73 -11.01 -27.77 5.46
N PHE A 74 -10.98 -28.86 6.21
CA PHE A 74 -10.66 -30.17 5.65
C PHE A 74 -11.81 -30.63 4.74
N SER A 75 -11.66 -30.42 3.43
CA SER A 75 -12.72 -30.66 2.43
C SER A 75 -12.90 -32.14 2.02
N SER A 76 -12.04 -33.01 2.52
CA SER A 76 -12.05 -34.45 2.28
C SER A 76 -11.51 -35.21 3.50
N SER A 77 -11.50 -36.53 3.45
CA SER A 77 -11.02 -37.37 4.55
C SER A 77 -9.53 -37.13 4.81
N PHE A 78 -9.18 -36.83 6.07
CA PHE A 78 -7.80 -36.67 6.54
C PHE A 78 -7.67 -37.30 7.92
N ILE A 79 -6.91 -38.39 8.02
CA ILE A 79 -6.94 -39.28 9.18
C ILE A 79 -5.75 -39.00 10.10
N VAL A 80 -6.02 -38.67 11.37
CA VAL A 80 -5.03 -38.67 12.45
C VAL A 80 -5.06 -40.04 13.15
N PRO A 81 -4.00 -40.86 13.08
CA PRO A 81 -4.00 -42.22 13.63
C PRO A 81 -4.23 -42.28 15.14
N ALA A 82 -4.73 -43.41 15.64
CA ALA A 82 -4.88 -43.65 17.08
C ALA A 82 -3.52 -43.54 17.80
N ASN A 83 -3.43 -42.70 18.84
CA ASN A 83 -2.19 -42.38 19.53
C ASN A 83 -1.06 -41.93 18.59
N GLY A 84 -1.40 -41.39 17.42
CA GLY A 84 -0.46 -40.96 16.39
C GLY A 84 -0.59 -39.47 16.08
N VAL A 85 0.30 -39.02 15.19
CA VAL A 85 0.40 -37.63 14.74
C VAL A 85 0.13 -37.52 13.24
N ALA A 86 -0.22 -36.32 12.78
CA ALA A 86 -0.33 -35.98 11.37
C ALA A 86 0.14 -34.53 11.14
N VAL A 87 0.91 -34.29 10.08
CA VAL A 87 1.44 -32.97 9.72
C VAL A 87 0.58 -32.34 8.62
N ILE A 88 0.37 -31.04 8.73
CA ILE A 88 -0.32 -30.18 7.76
C ILE A 88 0.62 -29.03 7.42
N PHE A 89 0.91 -28.83 6.14
CA PHE A 89 1.74 -27.74 5.65
C PHE A 89 0.91 -26.46 5.50
N CYS A 90 1.48 -25.31 5.88
CA CYS A 90 0.89 -23.99 5.74
C CYS A 90 1.57 -23.25 4.59
N SER A 91 1.10 -23.53 3.36
CA SER A 91 1.78 -23.13 2.12
C SER A 91 0.95 -22.24 1.20
N SER A 92 -0.30 -21.95 1.58
CA SER A 92 -1.31 -21.30 0.73
C SER A 92 -1.76 -22.07 -0.53
N ARG A 93 -1.24 -23.28 -0.79
CA ARG A 93 -1.65 -24.13 -1.94
C ARG A 93 -3.12 -24.59 -1.89
N ASN A 94 -3.74 -24.60 -0.71
CA ASN A 94 -5.16 -24.94 -0.51
C ASN A 94 -5.58 -26.29 -1.11
N GLU A 95 -4.94 -27.38 -0.67
CA GLU A 95 -5.18 -28.71 -1.22
C GLU A 95 -5.12 -29.83 -0.18
N ILE A 96 -5.78 -30.95 -0.47
CA ILE A 96 -5.69 -32.19 0.29
C ILE A 96 -5.59 -33.35 -0.70
N ILE A 97 -4.39 -33.92 -0.81
CA ILE A 97 -4.09 -35.03 -1.74
C ILE A 97 -3.54 -36.21 -0.93
N GLY A 98 -4.40 -37.21 -0.71
CA GLY A 98 -4.07 -38.35 0.13
C GLY A 98 -3.83 -37.92 1.58
N ASN A 99 -2.61 -38.12 2.07
CA ASN A 99 -2.20 -37.73 3.43
C ASN A 99 -1.44 -36.39 3.47
N ASN A 100 -1.33 -35.70 2.33
CA ASN A 100 -0.70 -34.38 2.27
C ASN A 100 -1.80 -33.33 2.31
N ALA A 101 -1.72 -32.43 3.30
CA ALA A 101 -2.65 -31.34 3.49
C ALA A 101 -1.88 -30.02 3.46
N HIS A 102 -2.35 -29.09 2.65
CA HIS A 102 -1.82 -27.75 2.50
C HIS A 102 -2.92 -26.73 2.75
N THR A 103 -2.75 -25.87 3.75
CA THR A 103 -3.74 -24.82 4.04
C THR A 103 -3.77 -23.75 2.94
N ASN A 104 -4.81 -22.92 2.94
CA ASN A 104 -4.90 -21.71 2.11
C ASN A 104 -4.22 -20.47 2.75
N PHE A 105 -3.30 -20.70 3.68
CA PHE A 105 -2.54 -19.64 4.34
C PHE A 105 -1.12 -20.10 4.66
N LYS A 106 -0.23 -19.15 4.98
CA LYS A 106 1.07 -19.41 5.61
C LYS A 106 1.02 -18.96 7.07
N LEU A 107 2.00 -19.36 7.87
CA LEU A 107 2.16 -18.83 9.22
C LEU A 107 3.10 -17.61 9.18
N THR A 108 2.94 -16.66 10.08
CA THR A 108 3.86 -15.52 10.22
C THR A 108 4.14 -15.24 11.70
N GLN A 109 5.20 -15.83 12.24
CA GLN A 109 5.50 -15.82 13.67
C GLN A 109 5.83 -14.45 14.25
N THR A 110 6.25 -13.51 13.40
CA THR A 110 6.58 -12.14 13.80
C THR A 110 5.43 -11.15 13.55
N LYS A 111 4.28 -11.64 13.07
CA LYS A 111 3.05 -10.85 12.95
C LYS A 111 2.27 -10.86 14.27
N ASN A 112 1.77 -9.70 14.67
CA ASN A 112 1.03 -9.57 15.92
C ASN A 112 -0.29 -10.37 15.89
N ASN A 113 -0.58 -11.07 16.99
CA ASN A 113 -1.85 -11.76 17.27
C ASN A 113 -2.19 -12.96 16.35
N GLU A 114 -1.20 -13.53 15.66
CA GLU A 114 -1.41 -14.77 14.92
C GLU A 114 -1.48 -15.99 15.85
N LYS A 115 -2.40 -16.92 15.57
CA LYS A 115 -2.64 -18.11 16.40
C LYS A 115 -2.96 -19.31 15.53
N ILE A 116 -2.51 -20.50 15.92
CA ILE A 116 -3.05 -21.74 15.34
C ILE A 116 -4.30 -22.13 16.09
N ILE A 117 -5.41 -22.30 15.37
CA ILE A 117 -6.71 -22.66 15.94
C ILE A 117 -7.23 -23.91 15.24
N LEU A 118 -7.56 -24.94 16.01
CA LEU A 118 -8.27 -26.13 15.55
C LEU A 118 -9.72 -26.04 16.00
N SER A 119 -10.67 -26.09 15.07
CA SER A 119 -12.10 -26.09 15.38
C SER A 119 -12.84 -27.26 14.73
N ASN A 120 -13.90 -27.69 15.40
CA ASN A 120 -14.74 -28.78 14.90
C ASN A 120 -15.67 -28.30 13.77
N PRO A 121 -16.50 -29.18 13.17
CA PRO A 121 -17.41 -28.78 12.08
C PRO A 121 -18.48 -27.74 12.45
N THR A 122 -18.75 -27.51 13.74
CA THR A 122 -19.68 -26.47 14.19
C THR A 122 -18.99 -25.14 14.49
N GLY A 123 -17.68 -25.02 14.25
CA GLY A 123 -16.87 -23.84 14.56
C GLY A 123 -16.47 -23.72 16.04
N THR A 124 -16.71 -24.75 16.85
CA THR A 124 -16.27 -24.77 18.24
C THR A 124 -14.77 -25.02 18.29
N ILE A 125 -14.03 -24.11 18.91
CA ILE A 125 -12.58 -24.25 19.10
C ILE A 125 -12.30 -25.45 20.02
N ILE A 126 -11.47 -26.36 19.53
CA ILE A 126 -11.04 -27.58 20.22
C ILE A 126 -9.69 -27.39 20.89
N ASP A 127 -8.75 -26.74 20.19
CA ASP A 127 -7.44 -26.37 20.72
C ASP A 127 -6.95 -25.09 20.03
N SER A 128 -6.08 -24.34 20.71
CA SER A 128 -5.47 -23.14 20.15
C SER A 128 -4.13 -22.84 20.81
N VAL A 129 -3.18 -22.32 20.04
CA VAL A 129 -1.88 -21.87 20.53
C VAL A 129 -1.47 -20.57 19.87
N ASP A 130 -0.85 -19.69 20.66
CA ASP A 130 -0.29 -18.43 20.17
C ASP A 130 1.04 -18.71 19.46
N LEU A 131 1.26 -18.06 18.32
CA LEU A 131 2.58 -18.10 17.70
C LEU A 131 3.54 -17.30 18.58
N VAL A 132 4.70 -17.90 18.84
CA VAL A 132 5.79 -17.24 19.55
C VAL A 132 7.06 -17.43 18.72
N PRO A 133 7.85 -16.36 18.50
CA PRO A 133 9.05 -16.44 17.67
C PRO A 133 10.02 -17.55 18.09
N ASN A 134 10.64 -18.15 17.08
CA ASN A 134 11.67 -19.17 17.12
C ASN A 134 12.83 -18.76 16.23
N LEU A 135 14.01 -19.23 16.58
CA LEU A 135 15.16 -19.17 15.68
C LEU A 135 14.94 -20.12 14.50
N SER A 136 15.62 -19.81 13.39
CA SER A 136 15.54 -20.57 12.14
C SER A 136 15.64 -22.08 12.36
N SER A 137 14.75 -22.81 11.70
CA SER A 137 14.62 -24.27 11.68
C SER A 137 14.35 -24.91 13.04
N GLN A 138 13.82 -24.14 13.99
CA GLN A 138 13.32 -24.64 15.27
C GLN A 138 11.79 -24.68 15.30
N SER A 139 11.23 -25.37 16.28
CA SER A 139 9.78 -25.51 16.45
C SER A 139 9.38 -25.26 17.89
N ARG A 140 8.08 -25.08 18.10
CA ARG A 140 7.46 -25.09 19.42
C ARG A 140 6.50 -26.25 19.48
N GLY A 141 6.51 -26.98 20.59
CA GLY A 141 5.66 -28.15 20.78
C GLY A 141 5.40 -28.45 22.23
N ARG A 142 4.48 -29.39 22.46
CA ARG A 142 4.22 -29.96 23.78
C ARG A 142 5.42 -30.81 24.21
N GLU A 143 5.87 -30.74 25.47
CA GLU A 143 7.09 -31.43 25.95
C GLU A 143 7.15 -32.93 25.59
N THR A 144 5.99 -33.59 25.66
CA THR A 144 5.69 -34.91 25.11
C THR A 144 4.33 -34.81 24.42
N ASN A 145 3.99 -35.75 23.53
CA ASN A 145 2.68 -35.73 22.84
C ASN A 145 1.51 -35.55 23.82
N GLY A 146 0.71 -34.50 23.59
CA GLY A 146 -0.43 -34.14 24.44
C GLY A 146 -0.10 -33.59 25.84
N SER A 147 1.17 -33.25 26.14
CA SER A 147 1.56 -32.53 27.37
C SER A 147 0.90 -31.16 27.44
N ILE A 148 0.60 -30.65 28.64
CA ILE A 148 0.07 -29.29 28.81
C ILE A 148 1.16 -28.22 28.65
N ASN A 149 2.42 -28.57 28.92
CA ASN A 149 3.54 -27.66 28.84
C ASN A 149 4.06 -27.57 27.41
N TRP A 150 4.36 -26.35 26.99
CA TRP A 150 4.98 -26.03 25.71
C TRP A 150 6.45 -25.68 25.89
N SER A 151 7.26 -26.07 24.92
CA SER A 151 8.72 -25.93 24.92
C SER A 151 9.25 -25.60 23.53
N VAL A 152 10.49 -25.12 23.48
CA VAL A 152 11.27 -24.98 22.26
C VAL A 152 11.87 -26.33 21.88
N PHE A 153 11.96 -26.62 20.59
CA PHE A 153 12.66 -27.78 20.04
C PHE A 153 13.71 -27.28 19.06
N THR A 154 14.98 -27.36 19.47
CA THR A 154 16.14 -27.06 18.61
C THR A 154 16.36 -28.15 17.54
N THR A 155 15.65 -29.26 17.66
CA THR A 155 15.56 -30.34 16.67
C THR A 155 14.10 -30.74 16.60
N PRO A 156 13.33 -30.17 15.67
CA PRO A 156 11.90 -30.45 15.53
C PRO A 156 11.58 -31.94 15.35
N THR A 157 10.36 -32.35 15.71
CA THR A 157 9.94 -33.75 15.67
C THR A 157 8.74 -34.05 14.74
N PRO A 158 8.68 -33.50 13.51
CA PRO A 158 7.54 -33.70 12.63
C PRO A 158 7.35 -35.18 12.29
N SER A 159 6.09 -35.64 12.34
CA SER A 159 5.68 -37.05 12.12
C SER A 159 6.24 -38.05 13.16
N ALA A 160 6.73 -37.58 14.31
CA ALA A 160 7.27 -38.40 15.38
C ALA A 160 6.62 -38.06 16.73
N ASN A 161 6.99 -38.78 17.79
CA ASN A 161 6.62 -38.36 19.13
C ASN A 161 7.55 -37.23 19.57
N ASN A 162 7.04 -36.21 20.25
CA ASN A 162 7.87 -35.15 20.81
C ASN A 162 8.88 -35.71 21.84
N PHE A 163 10.16 -35.38 21.66
CA PHE A 163 11.26 -35.70 22.58
C PHE A 163 12.32 -34.60 22.56
N ASN A 164 13.21 -34.56 23.56
CA ASN A 164 14.27 -33.55 23.69
C ASN A 164 13.78 -32.08 23.74
N ALA A 165 12.61 -31.85 24.36
CA ALA A 165 12.12 -30.52 24.67
C ALA A 165 13.17 -29.68 25.42
N GLN A 166 13.36 -28.44 24.99
CA GLN A 166 14.22 -27.44 25.63
C GLN A 166 13.41 -26.51 26.53
N LEU A 167 14.12 -25.74 27.34
CA LEU A 167 13.57 -24.55 27.99
C LEU A 167 13.47 -23.39 26.98
N GLU A 168 12.93 -22.26 27.43
CA GLU A 168 12.86 -21.05 26.60
C GLU A 168 14.27 -20.53 26.26
N TYR A 169 14.39 -19.72 25.20
CA TYR A 169 15.65 -19.09 24.82
C TYR A 169 16.24 -18.25 25.96
N SER A 170 17.57 -18.16 26.02
CA SER A 170 18.26 -17.19 26.89
C SER A 170 17.76 -15.77 26.58
N GLU A 171 17.74 -14.90 27.59
CA GLU A 171 17.21 -13.54 27.41
C GLU A 171 18.09 -12.72 26.45
N LYS A 172 17.48 -12.16 25.39
CA LYS A 172 18.16 -11.30 24.42
C LYS A 172 18.91 -10.16 25.12
N PRO A 173 20.21 -9.93 24.82
CA PRO A 173 20.94 -8.78 25.35
C PRO A 173 20.29 -7.44 25.01
N SER A 174 20.59 -6.41 25.79
CA SER A 174 20.19 -5.02 25.52
C SER A 174 21.42 -4.11 25.45
N PHE A 175 21.40 -3.13 24.55
CA PHE A 175 22.44 -2.12 24.41
C PHE A 175 22.04 -0.81 25.11
N SER A 176 23.00 -0.15 25.75
CA SER A 176 22.74 1.10 26.49
C SER A 176 22.59 2.33 25.59
N GLN A 177 22.93 2.22 24.31
CA GLN A 177 22.89 3.29 23.32
C GLN A 177 22.06 2.83 22.12
N ALA A 178 21.30 3.74 21.51
CA ALA A 178 20.53 3.44 20.32
C ALA A 178 21.44 3.39 19.07
N ALA A 179 21.02 2.64 18.05
CA ALA A 179 21.63 2.73 16.72
C ALA A 179 21.47 4.14 16.13
N GLY A 180 22.37 4.55 15.24
CA GLY A 180 22.30 5.87 14.56
C GLY A 180 23.60 6.67 14.61
N TYR A 181 23.49 7.99 14.43
CA TYR A 181 24.63 8.92 14.35
C TYR A 181 25.25 9.29 15.70
N TYR A 182 26.58 9.36 15.73
CA TYR A 182 27.38 9.80 16.86
C TYR A 182 28.60 10.61 16.42
N THR A 183 29.03 11.57 17.23
CA THR A 183 30.23 12.39 17.01
C THR A 183 31.39 11.93 17.90
N GLY A 184 32.58 11.77 17.31
CA GLY A 184 33.80 11.38 18.00
C GLY A 184 33.84 9.88 18.30
N SER A 185 33.09 9.44 19.31
CA SER A 185 32.98 8.05 19.72
C SER A 185 31.70 7.79 20.51
N VAL A 186 31.32 6.52 20.65
CA VAL A 186 30.21 6.08 21.51
C VAL A 186 30.68 4.96 22.44
N SER A 187 30.24 4.99 23.70
CA SER A 187 30.50 3.93 24.68
C SER A 187 29.21 3.16 24.94
N VAL A 188 29.21 1.88 24.59
CA VAL A 188 28.04 1.00 24.64
C VAL A 188 28.24 -0.06 25.72
N SER A 189 27.33 -0.10 26.68
CA SER A 189 27.23 -1.19 27.64
C SER A 189 26.21 -2.22 27.17
N ILE A 190 26.50 -3.51 27.39
CA ILE A 190 25.60 -4.62 27.07
C ILE A 190 25.11 -5.25 28.39
N THR A 191 23.81 -5.51 28.50
CA THR A 191 23.18 -6.09 29.70
C THR A 191 22.24 -7.24 29.36
N THR A 192 22.04 -8.15 30.31
CA THR A 192 21.00 -9.19 30.33
C THR A 192 20.51 -9.34 31.77
N ASN A 193 19.24 -9.68 31.99
CA ASN A 193 18.71 -9.92 33.33
C ASN A 193 18.84 -11.40 33.74
N ASP A 194 19.26 -12.31 32.86
CA ASP A 194 19.61 -13.69 33.22
C ASP A 194 20.94 -13.72 33.99
N PRO A 195 20.95 -13.98 35.31
CA PRO A 195 22.17 -14.01 36.11
C PRO A 195 23.08 -15.20 35.76
N ASN A 196 22.60 -16.17 34.98
CA ASN A 196 23.36 -17.34 34.55
C ASN A 196 23.90 -17.19 33.12
N ALA A 197 23.65 -16.06 32.44
CA ALA A 197 24.04 -15.87 31.06
C ALA A 197 25.44 -15.24 30.91
N THR A 198 26.21 -15.75 29.96
CA THR A 198 27.42 -15.11 29.45
C THR A 198 27.10 -14.40 28.14
N ILE A 199 27.53 -13.15 27.99
CA ILE A 199 27.31 -12.35 26.78
C ILE A 199 28.53 -12.47 25.86
N TYR A 200 28.28 -12.80 24.60
CA TYR A 200 29.27 -12.86 23.52
C TYR A 200 28.94 -11.82 22.46
N TYR A 201 29.95 -11.15 21.89
CA TYR A 201 29.72 -10.05 20.96
C TYR A 201 30.74 -9.97 19.82
N THR A 202 30.38 -9.23 18.77
CA THR A 202 31.21 -8.86 17.62
C THR A 202 30.98 -7.39 17.27
N THR A 203 31.95 -6.73 16.63
CA THR A 203 31.84 -5.30 16.22
C THR A 203 32.02 -5.10 14.72
N ASN A 204 32.16 -6.17 13.96
CA ASN A 204 32.44 -6.18 12.53
C ASN A 204 31.23 -6.67 11.70
N GLY A 205 30.07 -6.90 12.31
CA GLY A 205 28.88 -7.39 11.63
C GLY A 205 28.71 -8.91 11.59
N ASP A 206 29.73 -9.69 11.99
CA ASP A 206 29.64 -11.15 12.06
C ASP A 206 28.68 -11.61 13.15
N GLN A 207 28.05 -12.76 12.94
CA GLN A 207 27.17 -13.40 13.90
C GLN A 207 27.98 -13.88 15.13
N PRO A 208 27.68 -13.39 16.35
CA PRO A 208 28.40 -13.83 17.53
C PRO A 208 28.10 -15.29 17.85
N THR A 209 29.13 -16.00 18.31
CA THR A 209 29.05 -17.39 18.77
C THR A 209 29.69 -17.52 20.14
N ILE A 210 29.63 -18.71 20.75
CA ILE A 210 30.35 -19.00 22.01
C ILE A 210 31.89 -18.89 21.89
N ASN A 211 32.42 -18.78 20.66
CA ASN A 211 33.84 -18.56 20.40
C ASN A 211 34.19 -17.07 20.24
N SER A 212 33.20 -16.19 20.17
CA SER A 212 33.41 -14.74 20.09
C SER A 212 33.93 -14.17 21.42
N PRO A 213 34.44 -12.93 21.44
CA PRO A 213 34.82 -12.26 22.68
C PRO A 213 33.68 -12.20 23.71
N VAL A 214 34.01 -12.49 24.97
CA VAL A 214 33.09 -12.33 26.11
C VAL A 214 33.05 -10.86 26.53
N TYR A 215 31.84 -10.32 26.70
CA TYR A 215 31.64 -8.95 27.17
C TYR A 215 31.94 -8.84 28.69
N ASN A 216 32.91 -8.00 29.04
CA ASN A 216 33.34 -7.78 30.43
C ASN A 216 33.33 -6.29 30.86
N SER A 217 33.26 -5.36 29.91
CA SER A 217 33.28 -3.92 30.14
C SER A 217 32.69 -3.18 28.94
N PRO A 218 32.20 -1.93 29.10
CA PRO A 218 31.66 -1.14 27.99
C PRO A 218 32.59 -1.07 26.78
N ILE A 219 32.02 -1.19 25.58
CA ILE A 219 32.73 -1.16 24.30
C ILE A 219 32.76 0.28 23.81
N THR A 220 33.95 0.80 23.49
CA THR A 220 34.08 2.13 22.89
C THR A 220 34.27 2.00 21.39
N LEU A 221 33.32 2.51 20.60
CA LEU A 221 33.37 2.54 19.15
C LEU A 221 33.84 3.93 18.70
N THR A 222 34.94 3.98 17.94
CA THR A 222 35.55 5.21 17.42
C THR A 222 35.43 5.36 15.90
N THR A 223 34.87 4.35 15.25
CA THR A 223 34.61 4.27 13.80
C THR A 223 33.26 3.61 13.60
N THR A 224 32.64 3.84 12.45
CA THR A 224 31.37 3.19 12.12
C THR A 224 31.49 1.67 12.23
N SER A 225 30.54 1.03 12.92
CA SER A 225 30.62 -0.38 13.30
C SER A 225 29.23 -0.97 13.54
N VAL A 226 29.12 -2.28 13.31
CA VAL A 226 27.91 -3.05 13.64
C VAL A 226 28.21 -3.89 14.86
N LEU A 227 27.59 -3.56 15.99
CA LEU A 227 27.69 -4.34 17.23
C LEU A 227 26.60 -5.40 17.23
N LYS A 228 26.98 -6.66 17.36
CA LYS A 228 26.05 -7.78 17.57
C LYS A 228 26.35 -8.50 18.87
N ALA A 229 25.32 -8.99 19.57
CA ALA A 229 25.50 -9.76 20.79
C ALA A 229 24.44 -10.84 20.98
N ILE A 230 24.84 -11.95 21.59
CA ILE A 230 23.96 -13.00 22.11
C ILE A 230 24.27 -13.26 23.59
N SER A 231 23.28 -13.77 24.32
CA SER A 231 23.46 -14.32 25.65
C SER A 231 23.33 -15.85 25.61
N VAL A 232 24.14 -16.53 26.43
CA VAL A 232 24.13 -18.00 26.54
C VAL A 232 24.09 -18.37 28.01
N SER A 233 22.99 -19.00 28.43
CA SER A 233 22.80 -19.45 29.80
C SER A 233 23.72 -20.62 30.15
N SER A 234 24.22 -20.66 31.39
CA SER A 234 24.97 -21.81 31.91
C SER A 234 24.06 -22.98 32.33
N LEU A 235 22.74 -22.79 32.33
CA LEU A 235 21.76 -23.83 32.62
C LEU A 235 21.64 -24.82 31.45
N ALA A 236 21.56 -26.11 31.76
CA ALA A 236 21.36 -27.14 30.73
C ALA A 236 20.00 -26.97 30.03
N ASN A 237 19.96 -27.29 28.73
CA ASN A 237 18.76 -27.25 27.89
C ASN A 237 18.13 -25.86 27.72
N VAL A 238 18.90 -24.78 27.90
CA VAL A 238 18.49 -23.41 27.56
C VAL A 238 19.19 -23.04 26.24
N PRO A 239 18.46 -22.84 25.13
CA PRO A 239 19.06 -22.40 23.88
C PRO A 239 19.64 -20.97 23.98
N SER A 240 20.56 -20.64 23.08
CA SER A 240 21.10 -19.26 22.97
C SER A 240 20.01 -18.25 22.68
N SER A 241 20.19 -16.99 23.08
CA SER A 241 19.23 -15.94 22.80
C SER A 241 19.09 -15.62 21.30
N PHE A 242 18.03 -14.89 20.96
CA PHE A 242 18.04 -14.05 19.76
C PHE A 242 19.20 -13.07 19.78
N THR A 243 19.64 -12.62 18.61
CA THR A 243 20.75 -11.67 18.47
C THR A 243 20.23 -10.24 18.61
N GLU A 244 20.84 -9.46 19.49
CA GLU A 244 20.68 -8.00 19.47
C GLU A 244 21.76 -7.39 18.57
N TYR A 245 21.38 -6.41 17.75
CA TYR A 245 22.29 -5.77 16.81
C TYR A 245 21.94 -4.31 16.56
N ALA A 246 22.98 -3.50 16.39
CA ALA A 246 22.87 -2.06 16.16
C ALA A 246 24.05 -1.53 15.35
N THR A 247 23.76 -0.71 14.34
CA THR A 247 24.77 0.06 13.61
C THR A 247 24.99 1.44 14.26
N TYR A 248 26.25 1.78 14.52
CA TYR A 248 26.65 3.08 15.06
C TYR A 248 27.47 3.82 14.01
N PHE A 249 26.94 4.92 13.46
CA PHE A 249 27.59 5.76 12.46
C PHE A 249 28.43 6.83 13.16
N ILE A 250 29.76 6.80 13.01
CA ILE A 250 30.69 7.64 13.78
C ILE A 250 31.32 8.69 12.88
N ASN A 251 30.97 9.96 13.11
CA ASN A 251 31.36 11.12 12.29
C ASN A 251 30.87 11.05 10.83
N ASP A 252 29.86 10.22 10.57
CA ASP A 252 29.17 10.16 9.28
C ASP A 252 27.88 11.00 9.35
N ASN A 253 27.44 11.52 8.21
CA ASN A 253 26.15 12.21 8.07
C ASN A 253 25.73 12.19 6.59
N HIS A 254 24.46 11.88 6.34
CA HIS A 254 23.87 11.77 5.00
C HIS A 254 22.57 12.57 4.92
N THR A 255 22.20 12.95 3.71
CA THR A 255 20.97 13.69 3.39
C THR A 255 19.83 12.79 2.93
N ILE A 256 20.13 11.51 2.69
CA ILE A 256 19.20 10.47 2.26
C ILE A 256 19.21 9.28 3.25
N PRO A 257 18.17 8.43 3.23
CA PRO A 257 18.10 7.23 4.07
C PRO A 257 19.31 6.30 3.96
N ILE A 258 19.51 5.45 4.96
CA ILE A 258 20.64 4.53 5.05
C ILE A 258 20.12 3.10 5.18
N LEU A 259 20.64 2.22 4.33
CA LEU A 259 20.51 0.78 4.49
C LEU A 259 21.84 0.25 5.06
N SER A 260 21.83 -0.24 6.30
CA SER A 260 22.98 -0.96 6.87
C SER A 260 22.73 -2.45 6.80
N ILE A 261 23.62 -3.19 6.15
CA ILE A 261 23.56 -4.65 6.04
C ILE A 261 24.76 -5.28 6.75
N SER A 262 24.56 -6.47 7.34
CA SER A 262 25.69 -7.21 7.91
C SER A 262 25.48 -8.71 8.01
N GLY A 263 26.57 -9.47 7.92
CA GLY A 263 26.58 -10.92 8.07
C GLY A 263 27.90 -11.53 7.61
N ASP A 264 28.14 -12.78 8.01
CA ASP A 264 29.43 -13.47 7.90
C ASP A 264 29.96 -13.60 6.47
N SER A 265 29.05 -13.71 5.49
CA SER A 265 29.38 -13.91 4.07
C SER A 265 28.75 -12.86 3.16
N VAL A 266 28.26 -11.75 3.71
CA VAL A 266 27.61 -10.69 2.91
C VAL A 266 28.64 -9.94 2.06
N ASP A 267 29.81 -9.69 2.61
CA ASP A 267 30.97 -9.14 1.89
C ASP A 267 31.51 -10.12 0.85
N VAL A 268 31.58 -11.41 1.16
CA VAL A 268 31.94 -12.45 0.18
C VAL A 268 31.00 -12.42 -1.04
N LEU A 269 29.71 -12.14 -0.85
CA LEU A 269 28.79 -11.96 -1.96
C LEU A 269 29.01 -10.67 -2.74
N ILE A 270 29.09 -9.54 -2.04
CA ILE A 270 29.01 -8.21 -2.66
C ILE A 270 30.39 -7.71 -3.11
N GLU A 271 31.44 -7.92 -2.31
CA GLU A 271 32.83 -7.49 -2.57
C GLU A 271 33.57 -8.49 -3.45
N ASP A 272 33.58 -9.78 -3.09
CA ASP A 272 34.37 -10.79 -3.80
C ASP A 272 33.68 -11.34 -5.05
N GLY A 273 32.35 -11.21 -5.11
CA GLY A 273 31.50 -11.72 -6.19
C GLY A 273 31.32 -13.24 -6.15
N VAL A 274 30.29 -13.74 -6.86
CA VAL A 274 29.90 -15.18 -6.88
C VAL A 274 31.06 -16.12 -7.27
N GLN A 275 32.08 -15.62 -8.00
CA GLN A 275 33.22 -16.44 -8.46
C GLN A 275 34.08 -17.00 -7.31
N ASN A 276 34.10 -16.36 -6.14
CA ASN A 276 34.84 -16.84 -4.95
C ASN A 276 33.97 -17.64 -3.97
N ILE A 277 32.64 -17.61 -4.14
CA ILE A 277 31.68 -18.35 -3.29
C ILE A 277 31.56 -19.82 -3.72
N GLY A 278 32.29 -20.20 -4.78
CA GLY A 278 32.02 -21.42 -5.52
C GLY A 278 30.68 -21.28 -6.22
N SER A 279 30.68 -21.40 -7.54
CA SER A 279 29.49 -21.94 -8.17
C SER A 279 29.32 -23.33 -7.55
N TRP A 280 28.34 -23.46 -6.66
CA TRP A 280 27.90 -24.74 -6.10
C TRP A 280 28.91 -25.40 -5.14
N TRP A 281 28.88 -25.04 -3.84
CA TRP A 281 29.28 -26.01 -2.82
C TRP A 281 28.06 -26.90 -2.54
N ASN A 282 28.13 -28.19 -2.92
CA ASN A 282 27.13 -29.22 -2.64
C ASN A 282 25.75 -29.18 -3.34
N GLY A 283 25.56 -28.48 -4.46
CA GLY A 283 24.28 -28.59 -5.18
C GLY A 283 23.22 -27.55 -4.84
N THR A 284 23.53 -26.59 -3.96
CA THR A 284 22.59 -25.57 -3.50
C THR A 284 23.25 -24.19 -3.63
N PRO A 285 22.54 -23.15 -4.12
CA PRO A 285 23.06 -21.79 -4.08
C PRO A 285 23.43 -21.41 -2.65
N HIS A 286 24.66 -20.93 -2.42
CA HIS A 286 24.98 -20.26 -1.16
C HIS A 286 24.33 -18.88 -1.22
N GLU A 287 23.15 -18.75 -0.63
CA GLU A 287 22.50 -17.47 -0.37
C GLU A 287 22.90 -17.04 1.05
N PRO A 288 23.88 -16.12 1.20
CA PRO A 288 24.21 -15.60 2.52
C PRO A 288 22.95 -15.09 3.20
N TYR A 289 22.90 -15.26 4.51
CA TYR A 289 21.91 -14.60 5.35
C TYR A 289 22.61 -13.64 6.29
N GLY A 290 21.84 -12.68 6.78
CA GLY A 290 22.33 -11.63 7.65
C GLY A 290 21.22 -10.66 8.01
N THR A 291 21.62 -9.55 8.60
CA THR A 291 20.71 -8.54 9.14
C THR A 291 20.70 -7.30 8.26
N VAL A 292 19.56 -6.61 8.26
CA VAL A 292 19.40 -5.27 7.70
C VAL A 292 18.87 -4.33 8.77
N GLU A 293 19.30 -3.08 8.73
CA GLU A 293 18.77 -1.96 9.51
C GLU A 293 18.50 -0.80 8.54
N TRP A 294 17.27 -0.29 8.55
CA TRP A 294 16.82 0.83 7.72
C TRP A 294 16.71 2.09 8.57
N PHE A 295 17.40 3.14 8.16
CA PHE A 295 17.43 4.42 8.86
C PHE A 295 16.93 5.54 7.95
N ASN A 296 16.23 6.51 8.51
CA ASN A 296 15.94 7.75 7.81
C ASN A 296 17.21 8.63 7.67
N ALA A 297 17.10 9.74 6.92
CA ALA A 297 18.21 10.67 6.71
C ALA A 297 18.75 11.33 8.00
N GLN A 298 17.99 11.30 9.10
CA GLN A 298 18.46 11.79 10.41
C GLN A 298 19.20 10.70 11.21
N GLY A 299 19.42 9.52 10.62
CA GLY A 299 20.06 8.38 11.28
C GLY A 299 19.20 7.72 12.35
N LEU A 300 17.89 7.95 12.33
CA LEU A 300 16.95 7.27 13.22
C LEU A 300 16.60 5.90 12.63
N LEU A 301 16.75 4.85 13.43
CA LEU A 301 16.36 3.49 13.03
C LEU A 301 14.83 3.43 12.86
N ILE A 302 14.38 3.05 11.67
CA ILE A 302 12.97 2.86 11.32
C ILE A 302 12.56 1.41 11.52
N ASP A 303 13.30 0.49 10.88
CA ASP A 303 13.01 -0.94 10.96
C ASP A 303 14.28 -1.77 10.80
N LYS A 304 14.23 -3.03 11.24
CA LYS A 304 15.32 -4.00 11.08
C LYS A 304 14.82 -5.43 11.00
N GLY A 305 15.59 -6.29 10.36
CA GLY A 305 15.22 -7.70 10.19
C GLY A 305 16.38 -8.59 9.78
N THR A 306 16.09 -9.88 9.63
CA THR A 306 17.03 -10.90 9.20
C THR A 306 16.47 -11.61 7.98
N GLY A 307 17.35 -11.98 7.05
CA GLY A 307 16.94 -12.47 5.75
C GLY A 307 18.09 -12.95 4.89
N ASN A 308 17.77 -13.33 3.66
CA ASN A 308 18.75 -13.80 2.68
C ASN A 308 19.12 -12.71 1.68
N PHE A 309 20.35 -12.78 1.20
CA PHE A 309 20.90 -11.97 0.13
C PHE A 309 21.13 -12.86 -1.08
N ASN A 310 20.79 -12.37 -2.27
CA ASN A 310 21.18 -13.02 -3.51
C ASN A 310 21.58 -12.00 -4.58
N LYS A 311 22.21 -12.50 -5.64
CA LYS A 311 22.71 -11.68 -6.74
C LYS A 311 21.57 -10.96 -7.47
N HIS A 312 21.71 -9.64 -7.66
CA HIS A 312 20.84 -8.85 -8.54
C HIS A 312 21.62 -8.17 -9.66
N GLY A 313 21.25 -8.46 -10.91
CA GLY A 313 21.88 -7.94 -12.12
C GLY A 313 22.80 -8.96 -12.81
N ASN A 314 23.16 -8.70 -14.08
CA ASN A 314 24.06 -9.56 -14.85
C ASN A 314 25.37 -8.86 -15.19
N ASP A 315 25.36 -7.94 -16.14
CA ASP A 315 26.58 -7.28 -16.63
C ASP A 315 27.19 -6.36 -15.57
N SER A 316 26.33 -5.65 -14.83
CA SER A 316 26.73 -4.77 -13.72
C SER A 316 27.42 -5.50 -12.57
N TRP A 317 27.31 -6.82 -12.48
CA TRP A 317 28.07 -7.63 -11.52
C TRP A 317 29.55 -7.78 -11.86
N ALA A 318 29.96 -7.34 -13.06
CA ALA A 318 31.37 -7.18 -13.41
C ALA A 318 32.03 -5.98 -12.70
N TYR A 319 31.25 -5.05 -12.14
CA TYR A 319 31.76 -3.91 -11.37
C TYR A 319 32.01 -4.29 -9.91
N ASP A 320 32.89 -3.56 -9.24
CA ASP A 320 33.15 -3.78 -7.81
C ASP A 320 31.99 -3.31 -6.92
N GLN A 321 31.20 -2.32 -7.38
CA GLN A 321 29.96 -1.90 -6.74
C GLN A 321 28.77 -2.71 -7.29
N ARG A 322 28.32 -3.72 -6.55
CA ARG A 322 27.32 -4.70 -7.00
C ARG A 322 25.95 -4.49 -6.35
N GLY A 323 24.89 -4.84 -7.08
CA GLY A 323 23.52 -4.90 -6.56
C GLY A 323 23.12 -6.29 -6.06
N PHE A 324 22.14 -6.36 -5.16
CA PHE A 324 21.63 -7.61 -4.59
C PHE A 324 20.11 -7.54 -4.37
N ASP A 325 19.41 -8.67 -4.35
CA ASP A 325 18.08 -8.70 -3.72
C ASP A 325 18.27 -9.04 -2.24
N TYR A 326 17.42 -8.45 -1.41
CA TYR A 326 17.25 -8.86 -0.03
C TYR A 326 15.82 -9.36 0.17
N VAL A 327 15.69 -10.53 0.80
CA VAL A 327 14.40 -11.09 1.20
C VAL A 327 14.39 -11.17 2.71
N MET A 328 13.52 -10.38 3.35
CA MET A 328 13.27 -10.49 4.78
C MET A 328 12.51 -11.79 5.06
N ARG A 329 12.95 -12.53 6.07
CA ARG A 329 12.49 -13.90 6.31
C ARG A 329 11.92 -14.01 7.72
N ASP A 330 10.59 -14.16 7.78
CA ASP A 330 9.89 -14.48 9.03
C ASP A 330 10.48 -15.72 9.71
N GLN A 331 11.03 -16.66 8.93
CA GLN A 331 11.62 -17.90 9.43
C GLN A 331 12.76 -17.69 10.44
N PHE A 332 13.41 -16.53 10.46
CA PHE A 332 14.47 -16.22 11.43
C PHE A 332 13.92 -15.67 12.76
N GLY A 333 12.62 -15.34 12.82
CA GLY A 333 11.93 -14.90 14.03
C GLY A 333 12.16 -13.45 14.45
N TYR A 334 12.72 -12.60 13.57
CA TYR A 334 12.99 -11.18 13.87
C TYR A 334 11.94 -10.23 13.28
N ASN A 335 11.61 -10.40 12.00
CA ASN A 335 10.64 -9.59 11.26
C ASN A 335 10.26 -10.33 9.95
N TYR A 336 9.11 -10.02 9.37
CA TYR A 336 8.60 -10.68 8.16
C TYR A 336 8.68 -9.83 6.89
N ALA A 337 8.80 -8.51 7.05
CA ALA A 337 8.89 -7.54 5.96
C ALA A 337 9.55 -6.25 6.48
N LEU A 338 10.22 -5.53 5.59
CA LEU A 338 10.67 -4.16 5.85
C LEU A 338 9.45 -3.24 5.88
N LYS A 339 9.25 -2.52 6.99
CA LYS A 339 8.07 -1.68 7.23
C LYS A 339 8.44 -0.20 7.22
N ASP A 340 8.08 0.48 6.14
CA ASP A 340 8.21 1.92 5.96
C ASP A 340 7.49 2.35 4.67
N ASP A 341 7.21 3.63 4.52
CA ASP A 341 6.70 4.23 3.28
C ASP A 341 7.87 4.52 2.34
N LEU A 342 8.41 3.47 1.72
CA LEU A 342 9.67 3.56 0.96
C LEU A 342 9.57 4.42 -0.30
N PHE A 343 8.40 4.42 -0.96
CA PHE A 343 8.21 5.01 -2.28
C PHE A 343 7.07 6.02 -2.27
N TYR A 344 7.38 7.28 -2.55
CA TYR A 344 6.41 8.36 -2.43
C TYR A 344 5.23 8.27 -3.42
N THR A 345 5.35 7.50 -4.49
CA THR A 345 4.30 7.28 -5.52
C THR A 345 3.38 6.11 -5.17
N LYS A 346 3.57 5.47 -4.01
CA LYS A 346 2.85 4.25 -3.60
C LYS A 346 2.42 4.36 -2.13
N ASP A 347 1.26 3.77 -1.83
CA ASP A 347 0.70 3.70 -0.47
C ASP A 347 1.04 2.35 0.22
N ARG A 348 2.10 1.67 -0.23
CA ARG A 348 2.51 0.38 0.28
C ARG A 348 3.46 0.57 1.45
N GLU A 349 3.17 -0.08 2.58
CA GLU A 349 3.91 0.15 3.84
C GLU A 349 4.82 -1.04 4.24
N GLU A 350 4.73 -2.19 3.55
CA GLU A 350 5.50 -3.39 3.89
C GLU A 350 6.06 -4.14 2.68
N TYR A 351 7.33 -4.54 2.75
CA TYR A 351 8.08 -5.16 1.66
C TYR A 351 8.83 -6.40 2.13
N GLN A 352 8.39 -7.60 1.73
CA GLN A 352 9.14 -8.83 2.04
C GLN A 352 10.46 -8.86 1.25
N ARG A 353 10.43 -8.38 0.01
CA ARG A 353 11.58 -8.40 -0.89
C ARG A 353 11.84 -7.02 -1.47
N ILE A 354 13.11 -6.65 -1.48
CA ILE A 354 13.58 -5.43 -2.12
C ILE A 354 14.77 -5.73 -3.03
N ILE A 355 14.89 -4.94 -4.09
CA ILE A 355 16.10 -4.86 -4.92
C ILE A 355 16.96 -3.73 -4.36
N VAL A 356 18.26 -3.95 -4.25
CA VAL A 356 19.25 -2.91 -3.89
C VAL A 356 20.23 -2.78 -5.06
N LYS A 357 20.14 -1.67 -5.80
CA LYS A 357 20.82 -1.48 -7.10
C LYS A 357 21.78 -0.29 -7.04
N ALA A 358 22.98 -0.46 -7.61
CA ALA A 358 23.98 0.61 -7.78
C ALA A 358 23.95 1.19 -9.21
N ALA A 359 22.77 1.64 -9.67
CA ALA A 359 22.50 2.14 -11.03
C ALA A 359 22.85 1.20 -12.22
N ALA A 360 23.29 -0.04 -11.97
CA ALA A 360 23.73 -1.04 -12.97
C ALA A 360 24.58 -0.47 -14.12
N ASN A 361 24.18 -0.57 -15.39
CA ASN A 361 25.04 -0.09 -16.48
C ASN A 361 25.06 1.44 -16.56
N ASP A 362 24.33 2.17 -15.72
CA ASP A 362 24.51 3.61 -15.52
C ASP A 362 25.43 3.95 -14.32
N ASN A 363 26.08 2.93 -13.74
CA ASN A 363 26.99 3.11 -12.60
C ASN A 363 28.11 4.12 -12.91
N TYR A 364 28.35 5.04 -11.98
CA TYR A 364 29.48 5.95 -12.01
C TYR A 364 30.45 5.60 -10.86
N PRO A 365 31.76 5.44 -11.13
CA PRO A 365 32.45 5.66 -12.41
C PRO A 365 32.63 4.40 -13.28
N ALA A 366 32.08 3.24 -12.88
CA ALA A 366 32.49 1.96 -13.46
C ALA A 366 32.06 1.77 -14.92
N SER A 367 30.94 2.38 -15.33
CA SER A 367 30.32 2.07 -16.61
C SER A 367 30.90 2.84 -17.79
N PHE A 368 31.09 2.14 -18.92
CA PHE A 368 31.50 2.66 -20.25
C PHE A 368 32.54 3.80 -20.21
N GLY A 369 33.65 3.59 -19.50
CA GLY A 369 34.73 4.58 -19.41
C GLY A 369 34.40 5.79 -18.52
N GLY A 370 33.46 5.64 -17.58
CA GLY A 370 33.05 6.68 -16.65
C GLY A 370 31.98 7.62 -17.19
N SER A 371 31.12 7.17 -18.11
CA SER A 371 30.03 7.97 -18.70
C SER A 371 28.67 7.83 -18.00
N GLY A 372 28.57 6.95 -16.99
CA GLY A 372 27.37 6.79 -16.18
C GLY A 372 26.95 8.08 -15.44
N ALA A 373 25.65 8.33 -15.36
CA ALA A 373 25.06 9.43 -14.59
C ALA A 373 24.54 8.98 -13.21
N HIS A 374 24.52 7.67 -12.95
CA HIS A 374 24.06 7.05 -11.72
C HIS A 374 22.57 7.30 -11.39
N ILE A 375 21.70 7.42 -12.41
CA ILE A 375 20.28 7.75 -12.22
C ILE A 375 19.32 7.27 -13.33
N ARG A 376 19.79 6.93 -14.55
CA ARG A 376 18.94 6.81 -15.77
C ARG A 376 17.74 5.87 -15.61
N ASP A 377 17.97 4.68 -15.08
CA ASP A 377 16.90 3.69 -14.93
C ASP A 377 15.86 4.16 -13.89
N ALA A 378 16.31 4.64 -12.73
CA ALA A 378 15.39 5.18 -11.71
C ALA A 378 14.59 6.36 -12.27
N TYR A 379 15.25 7.25 -13.02
CA TYR A 379 14.61 8.39 -13.66
C TYR A 379 13.50 7.98 -14.63
N ILE A 380 13.72 6.98 -15.48
CA ILE A 380 12.72 6.54 -16.46
C ILE A 380 11.55 5.82 -15.78
N GLN A 381 11.82 4.93 -14.83
CA GLN A 381 10.78 4.26 -14.04
C GLN A 381 9.93 5.29 -13.31
N HIS A 382 10.59 6.28 -12.70
CA HIS A 382 9.94 7.33 -11.97
C HIS A 382 9.10 8.26 -12.87
N LEU A 383 9.65 8.66 -14.02
CA LEU A 383 8.95 9.43 -15.03
C LEU A 383 7.69 8.70 -15.52
N SER A 384 7.78 7.40 -15.78
CA SER A 384 6.64 6.56 -16.19
C SER A 384 5.52 6.59 -15.16
N GLN A 385 5.85 6.43 -13.87
CA GLN A 385 4.88 6.46 -12.77
C GLN A 385 4.15 7.80 -12.65
N ILE A 386 4.88 8.92 -12.63
CA ILE A 386 4.26 10.25 -12.48
C ILE A 386 3.52 10.71 -13.75
N SER A 387 3.77 10.04 -14.88
CA SER A 387 3.07 10.28 -16.15
C SER A 387 1.83 9.39 -16.31
N ASP A 388 1.50 8.57 -15.31
CA ASP A 388 0.42 7.58 -15.36
C ASP A 388 0.48 6.72 -16.63
N LEU A 389 1.67 6.19 -16.95
CA LEU A 389 1.79 5.27 -18.07
C LEU A 389 1.05 3.97 -17.75
N ARG A 390 0.43 3.37 -18.77
CA ARG A 390 -0.45 2.21 -18.67
C ARG A 390 0.33 0.89 -18.52
N MET A 391 1.40 0.91 -17.73
CA MET A 391 2.36 -0.16 -17.49
C MET A 391 2.58 -0.36 -15.99
N ASP A 392 3.36 -1.37 -15.64
CA ASP A 392 3.85 -1.54 -14.27
C ASP A 392 5.34 -1.19 -14.19
N GLU A 393 5.75 -0.41 -13.19
CA GLU A 393 7.11 0.08 -13.00
C GLU A 393 7.77 -0.44 -11.72
N ARG A 394 9.10 -0.40 -11.70
CA ARG A 394 9.88 -0.57 -10.47
C ARG A 394 10.01 0.76 -9.74
N SER A 395 9.16 0.99 -8.75
CA SER A 395 9.29 2.12 -7.82
C SER A 395 10.70 2.12 -7.20
N SER A 396 11.27 3.31 -7.00
CA SER A 396 12.64 3.46 -6.51
C SER A 396 12.78 4.59 -5.50
N SER A 397 13.73 4.43 -4.59
CA SER A 397 14.13 5.44 -3.60
C SER A 397 15.64 5.32 -3.35
N ASN A 398 16.31 6.46 -3.22
CA ASN A 398 17.77 6.49 -3.07
C ASN A 398 18.17 6.27 -1.61
N CYS A 399 19.26 5.54 -1.39
CA CYS A 399 19.82 5.33 -0.07
C CYS A 399 21.35 5.26 -0.09
N ILE A 400 21.96 5.42 1.08
CA ILE A 400 23.35 5.06 1.31
C ILE A 400 23.43 3.63 1.82
N LEU A 401 24.30 2.83 1.21
CA LEU A 401 24.58 1.48 1.67
C LEU A 401 25.78 1.47 2.62
N TYR A 402 25.61 0.86 3.78
CA TYR A 402 26.70 0.41 4.65
C TYR A 402 26.73 -1.11 4.69
N MET A 403 27.91 -1.71 4.62
CA MET A 403 28.11 -3.16 4.70
C MET A 403 29.12 -3.48 5.79
N ASN A 404 28.70 -4.25 6.81
CA ASN A 404 29.55 -4.60 7.95
C ASN A 404 30.21 -3.35 8.60
N GLY A 405 29.47 -2.23 8.65
CA GLY A 405 29.94 -0.95 9.19
C GLY A 405 30.83 -0.13 8.25
N ARG A 406 31.07 -0.59 7.03
CA ARG A 406 31.84 0.13 6.01
C ARG A 406 30.90 0.87 5.06
N TYR A 407 31.17 2.16 4.81
CA TYR A 407 30.49 2.90 3.74
C TYR A 407 30.72 2.21 2.39
N TRP A 408 29.64 1.95 1.66
CA TRP A 408 29.69 1.23 0.40
C TRP A 408 29.29 2.07 -0.81
N GLY A 409 28.40 3.07 -0.67
CA GLY A 409 28.11 4.00 -1.76
C GLY A 409 26.66 4.46 -1.85
N VAL A 410 26.39 5.21 -2.90
CA VAL A 410 25.03 5.60 -3.31
C VAL A 410 24.38 4.40 -4.00
N TYR A 411 23.18 4.06 -3.56
CA TYR A 411 22.37 2.94 -4.01
C TYR A 411 20.91 3.37 -4.12
N GLU A 412 20.10 2.49 -4.68
CA GLU A 412 18.67 2.65 -4.77
C GLU A 412 18.01 1.37 -4.24
N ILE A 413 16.98 1.52 -3.42
CA ILE A 413 16.06 0.45 -3.08
C ILE A 413 14.91 0.47 -4.08
N ARG A 414 14.45 -0.70 -4.52
CA ARG A 414 13.36 -0.80 -5.49
C ARG A 414 12.38 -1.92 -5.21
N GLU A 415 11.14 -1.73 -5.64
CA GLU A 415 10.17 -2.82 -5.73
C GLU A 415 10.55 -3.82 -6.81
N LYS A 416 10.16 -5.08 -6.59
CA LYS A 416 10.28 -6.14 -7.57
C LYS A 416 8.93 -6.43 -8.23
N VAL A 417 8.65 -5.68 -9.30
CA VAL A 417 7.42 -5.78 -10.10
C VAL A 417 7.17 -7.18 -10.69
N ASP A 418 8.23 -7.96 -10.88
CA ASP A 418 8.19 -9.34 -11.37
C ASP A 418 8.11 -10.39 -10.24
N ASP A 419 7.81 -9.97 -9.01
CA ASP A 419 7.50 -10.83 -7.87
C ASP A 419 5.99 -10.84 -7.62
N HIS A 420 5.42 -11.99 -7.29
CA HIS A 420 3.98 -12.12 -7.09
C HIS A 420 3.45 -11.28 -5.91
N ASP A 421 4.32 -10.94 -4.95
CA ASP A 421 3.96 -10.05 -3.85
C ASP A 421 3.53 -8.67 -4.39
N PHE A 422 4.17 -8.17 -5.45
CA PHE A 422 3.74 -6.92 -6.11
C PHE A 422 2.34 -7.05 -6.71
N THR A 423 2.09 -8.11 -7.48
CA THR A 423 0.80 -8.28 -8.17
C THR A 423 -0.34 -8.55 -7.20
N ASP A 424 -0.05 -9.21 -6.08
CA ASP A 424 -1.00 -9.43 -5.00
C ASP A 424 -1.35 -8.11 -4.30
N GLN A 425 -0.33 -7.35 -3.86
CA GLN A 425 -0.54 -6.08 -3.14
C GLN A 425 -1.37 -5.05 -3.94
N TYR A 426 -1.08 -4.88 -5.23
CA TYR A 426 -1.72 -3.81 -6.00
C TYR A 426 -2.97 -4.24 -6.75
N TYR A 427 -3.13 -5.53 -7.05
CA TYR A 427 -4.14 -6.01 -8.00
C TYR A 427 -4.92 -7.24 -7.54
N ASP A 428 -4.71 -7.74 -6.32
CA ASP A 428 -5.30 -8.99 -5.80
C ASP A 428 -5.04 -10.18 -6.76
N GLN A 429 -3.81 -10.26 -7.27
CA GLN A 429 -3.35 -11.33 -8.15
C GLN A 429 -2.22 -12.11 -7.47
N GLU A 430 -2.61 -13.11 -6.68
CA GLU A 430 -1.72 -14.03 -5.99
C GLU A 430 -0.85 -14.86 -6.97
N LYS A 431 0.21 -15.49 -6.44
CA LYS A 431 1.22 -16.29 -7.19
C LYS A 431 0.65 -17.28 -8.20
N ASP A 432 -0.38 -18.03 -7.80
CA ASP A 432 -1.00 -19.07 -8.66
C ASP A 432 -2.07 -18.51 -9.60
N SER A 433 -2.36 -17.21 -9.51
CA SER A 433 -3.35 -16.47 -10.29
C SER A 433 -2.73 -15.49 -11.28
N ILE A 434 -1.47 -15.66 -11.66
CA ILE A 434 -0.78 -14.83 -12.64
C ILE A 434 -0.16 -15.65 -13.78
N GLN A 435 -0.18 -15.08 -14.98
CA GLN A 435 0.62 -15.52 -16.12
C GLN A 435 1.64 -14.44 -16.44
N PHE A 436 2.93 -14.74 -16.33
CA PHE A 436 4.00 -13.74 -16.45
C PHE A 436 5.12 -14.31 -17.33
N LEU A 437 5.46 -13.57 -18.39
CA LEU A 437 6.50 -13.91 -19.36
C LEU A 437 7.63 -12.87 -19.33
N LYS A 438 8.85 -13.33 -19.48
CA LYS A 438 10.07 -12.52 -19.40
C LYS A 438 11.04 -12.90 -20.51
N THR A 439 11.73 -11.90 -21.06
CA THR A 439 12.71 -12.09 -22.12
C THR A 439 14.03 -11.41 -21.77
N TRP A 440 15.10 -12.21 -21.78
CA TRP A 440 16.49 -11.77 -21.67
C TRP A 440 17.36 -12.73 -22.50
N GLY A 441 17.50 -12.46 -23.80
CA GLY A 441 18.20 -13.34 -24.76
C GLY A 441 17.47 -14.64 -25.10
N GLY A 442 16.48 -14.99 -24.29
CA GLY A 442 15.47 -16.01 -24.50
C GLY A 442 14.26 -15.72 -23.61
N THR A 443 13.10 -16.27 -23.96
CA THR A 443 11.85 -16.10 -23.20
C THR A 443 11.61 -17.28 -22.27
N TRP A 444 11.17 -16.99 -21.05
CA TRP A 444 10.68 -17.99 -20.10
C TRP A 444 9.38 -17.54 -19.45
N VAL A 445 8.68 -18.52 -18.88
CA VAL A 445 7.51 -18.30 -18.03
C VAL A 445 8.01 -18.13 -16.60
N GLU A 446 7.78 -16.97 -16.01
CA GLU A 446 8.02 -16.73 -14.58
C GLU A 446 6.89 -17.31 -13.74
N TYR A 447 5.63 -17.09 -14.16
CA TYR A 447 4.43 -17.62 -13.50
C TYR A 447 3.35 -18.08 -14.50
N GLY A 448 2.49 -19.01 -14.06
CA GLY A 448 1.37 -19.53 -14.85
C GLY A 448 1.68 -20.78 -15.71
N GLY A 449 2.89 -21.34 -15.56
CA GLY A 449 3.31 -22.59 -16.21
C GLY A 449 3.28 -22.55 -17.75
N PRO A 450 3.41 -23.70 -18.43
CA PRO A 450 3.42 -23.76 -19.90
C PRO A 450 2.17 -23.14 -20.58
N GLN A 451 1.07 -23.01 -19.84
CA GLN A 451 -0.16 -22.40 -20.34
C GLN A 451 0.01 -20.90 -20.61
N ALA A 452 0.84 -20.18 -19.83
CA ALA A 452 1.10 -18.75 -20.05
C ALA A 452 1.66 -18.47 -21.45
N GLN A 453 2.69 -19.24 -21.86
CA GLN A 453 3.27 -19.16 -23.20
C GLN A 453 2.24 -19.51 -24.28
N THR A 454 1.48 -20.58 -24.06
CA THR A 454 0.43 -21.03 -25.00
C THR A 454 -0.62 -19.94 -25.22
N ASP A 455 -1.07 -19.29 -24.16
CA ASP A 455 -2.10 -18.25 -24.22
C ASP A 455 -1.58 -16.97 -24.91
N TRP A 456 -0.33 -16.60 -24.65
CA TRP A 456 0.32 -15.51 -25.38
C TRP A 456 0.45 -15.82 -26.87
N ASP A 457 0.90 -17.02 -27.23
CA ASP A 457 1.04 -17.44 -28.62
C ASP A 457 -0.32 -17.49 -29.34
N ASN A 458 -1.39 -17.90 -28.65
CA ASN A 458 -2.75 -17.87 -29.19
C ASN A 458 -3.20 -16.43 -29.50
N LEU A 459 -2.97 -15.48 -28.59
CA LEU A 459 -3.28 -14.07 -28.82
C LEU A 459 -2.46 -13.49 -29.99
N LYS A 460 -1.14 -13.72 -29.98
CA LYS A 460 -0.22 -13.32 -31.06
C LYS A 460 -0.71 -13.85 -32.41
N ASN A 461 -0.97 -15.16 -32.50
CA ASN A 461 -1.42 -15.79 -33.75
C ASN A 461 -2.78 -15.26 -34.21
N TYR A 462 -3.71 -14.97 -33.28
CA TYR A 462 -4.98 -14.34 -33.61
C TYR A 462 -4.78 -12.95 -34.23
N ILE A 463 -3.93 -12.11 -33.61
CA ILE A 463 -3.62 -10.76 -34.11
C ILE A 463 -3.02 -10.83 -35.51
N LEU A 464 -2.07 -11.74 -35.75
CA LEU A 464 -1.35 -11.83 -37.03
C LEU A 464 -2.17 -12.49 -38.16
N SER A 465 -3.16 -13.32 -37.81
CA SER A 465 -3.99 -14.03 -38.81
C SER A 465 -5.28 -13.31 -39.16
N ASN A 466 -5.63 -12.25 -38.43
CA ASN A 466 -6.87 -11.50 -38.62
C ASN A 466 -6.58 -10.02 -38.89
N PRO A 467 -7.28 -9.38 -39.84
CA PRO A 467 -7.05 -7.96 -40.12
C PRO A 467 -7.56 -7.09 -38.96
N MET A 468 -6.69 -6.27 -38.37
CA MET A 468 -7.02 -5.43 -37.21
C MET A 468 -7.77 -4.14 -37.57
N ASN A 469 -7.80 -3.76 -38.85
CA ASN A 469 -8.73 -2.75 -39.35
C ASN A 469 -10.21 -3.21 -39.34
N ASN A 470 -10.48 -4.47 -38.98
CA ASN A 470 -11.83 -4.93 -38.67
C ASN A 470 -12.12 -4.73 -37.17
N VAL A 471 -13.13 -3.90 -36.88
CA VAL A 471 -13.53 -3.51 -35.52
C VAL A 471 -13.83 -4.71 -34.62
N ALA A 472 -14.45 -5.78 -35.12
CA ALA A 472 -14.78 -6.97 -34.31
C ALA A 472 -13.52 -7.76 -33.91
N ASN A 473 -12.54 -7.84 -34.81
CA ASN A 473 -11.26 -8.49 -34.51
C ASN A 473 -10.49 -7.69 -33.45
N TYR A 474 -10.40 -6.37 -33.64
CA TYR A 474 -9.72 -5.49 -32.69
C TYR A 474 -10.41 -5.47 -31.31
N THR A 475 -11.75 -5.48 -31.28
CA THR A 475 -12.53 -5.62 -30.03
C THR A 475 -12.20 -6.93 -29.30
N THR A 476 -12.02 -8.02 -30.03
CA THR A 476 -11.61 -9.32 -29.48
C THR A 476 -10.20 -9.27 -28.88
N VAL A 477 -9.30 -8.48 -29.45
CA VAL A 477 -7.95 -8.26 -28.90
C VAL A 477 -8.01 -7.37 -27.66
N LYS A 478 -8.74 -6.25 -27.68
CA LYS A 478 -8.91 -5.35 -26.51
C LYS A 478 -9.53 -6.03 -25.29
N SER A 479 -10.25 -7.14 -25.46
CA SER A 479 -10.78 -7.90 -24.33
C SER A 479 -9.70 -8.70 -23.58
N GLN A 480 -8.58 -8.99 -24.24
CA GLN A 480 -7.49 -9.83 -23.72
C GLN A 480 -6.18 -9.06 -23.51
N PHE A 481 -5.99 -7.93 -24.20
CA PHE A 481 -4.75 -7.17 -24.22
C PHE A 481 -5.00 -5.70 -23.90
N ASN A 482 -4.24 -5.15 -22.95
CA ASN A 482 -4.20 -3.72 -22.71
C ASN A 482 -3.36 -3.07 -23.81
N THR A 483 -4.01 -2.68 -24.92
CA THR A 483 -3.33 -2.04 -26.06
C THR A 483 -2.69 -0.71 -25.69
N GLY A 484 -3.24 0.00 -24.70
CA GLY A 484 -2.64 1.23 -24.17
C GLY A 484 -1.29 1.00 -23.50
N SER A 485 -1.12 -0.16 -22.84
CA SER A 485 0.17 -0.58 -22.28
C SER A 485 1.24 -0.77 -23.35
N LEU A 486 0.87 -1.36 -24.49
CA LEU A 486 1.76 -1.49 -25.64
C LEU A 486 2.14 -0.12 -26.22
N ILE A 487 1.16 0.77 -26.37
CA ILE A 487 1.36 2.15 -26.83
C ILE A 487 2.38 2.87 -25.94
N ASP A 488 2.16 2.87 -24.63
CA ASP A 488 3.02 3.58 -23.70
C ASP A 488 4.43 2.95 -23.64
N TYR A 489 4.53 1.62 -23.74
CA TYR A 489 5.81 0.92 -23.82
C TYR A 489 6.62 1.34 -25.05
N PHE A 490 5.99 1.39 -26.22
CA PHE A 490 6.66 1.76 -27.47
C PHE A 490 6.99 3.25 -27.51
N LEU A 491 6.07 4.12 -27.06
CA LEU A 491 6.30 5.56 -26.99
C LEU A 491 7.45 5.89 -26.06
N LEU A 492 7.46 5.36 -24.84
CA LEU A 492 8.52 5.62 -23.88
C LEU A 492 9.88 5.13 -24.39
N ASN A 493 9.97 3.88 -24.85
CA ASN A 493 11.23 3.31 -25.37
C ASN A 493 11.75 4.09 -26.59
N SER A 494 10.86 4.54 -27.48
CA SER A 494 11.24 5.39 -28.62
C SER A 494 11.72 6.77 -28.18
N TYR A 495 11.08 7.35 -27.18
CA TYR A 495 11.42 8.66 -26.66
C TYR A 495 12.80 8.66 -26.00
N VAL A 496 13.05 7.71 -25.10
CA VAL A 496 14.32 7.57 -24.38
C VAL A 496 15.42 6.92 -25.24
N VAL A 497 15.08 6.50 -26.45
CA VAL A 497 15.98 5.79 -27.39
C VAL A 497 16.59 4.57 -26.71
N CYS A 498 15.73 3.70 -26.17
CA CYS A 498 16.15 2.50 -25.48
C CYS A 498 16.82 1.54 -26.47
N ALA A 499 18.02 1.09 -26.11
CA ALA A 499 18.82 0.20 -26.94
C ALA A 499 18.80 -1.26 -26.46
N ASP A 500 18.00 -1.55 -25.42
CA ASP A 500 18.00 -2.81 -24.69
C ASP A 500 16.57 -3.24 -24.28
N TRP A 501 15.71 -3.40 -25.28
CA TRP A 501 14.30 -3.78 -25.16
C TRP A 501 13.90 -4.81 -26.24
N LEU A 502 12.73 -5.44 -26.10
CA LEU A 502 12.15 -6.50 -26.95
C LEU A 502 12.84 -7.87 -26.83
N ASN A 503 14.04 -8.00 -27.36
CA ASN A 503 14.85 -9.24 -27.27
C ASN A 503 15.59 -9.37 -25.93
N TRP A 504 15.60 -8.28 -25.15
CA TRP A 504 16.15 -8.18 -23.81
C TRP A 504 15.23 -7.30 -22.95
N ASN A 505 15.40 -7.39 -21.63
CA ASN A 505 14.70 -6.61 -20.59
C ASN A 505 13.21 -6.35 -20.88
N THR A 506 12.49 -7.38 -21.31
CA THR A 506 11.06 -7.25 -21.64
C THR A 506 10.25 -8.20 -20.78
N ALA A 507 9.22 -7.65 -20.15
CA ALA A 507 8.31 -8.38 -19.27
C ALA A 507 6.86 -8.02 -19.64
N TRP A 508 5.99 -9.03 -19.63
CA TRP A 508 4.55 -8.83 -19.80
C TRP A 508 3.77 -9.91 -19.06
N TRP A 509 2.62 -9.51 -18.52
CA TRP A 509 1.85 -10.38 -17.65
C TRP A 509 0.34 -10.12 -17.73
N ARG A 510 -0.45 -11.02 -17.14
CA ARG A 510 -1.87 -10.80 -16.85
C ARG A 510 -2.30 -11.54 -15.59
N GLY A 511 -3.29 -10.98 -14.90
CA GLY A 511 -4.00 -11.66 -13.83
C GLY A 511 -5.07 -12.63 -14.35
N ILE A 512 -5.32 -13.70 -13.60
CA ILE A 512 -6.41 -14.67 -13.86
C ILE A 512 -7.29 -14.92 -12.65
N ALA A 513 -7.03 -14.27 -11.49
CA ALA A 513 -7.90 -14.36 -10.33
C ALA A 513 -9.33 -13.90 -10.68
N GLN A 514 -10.33 -14.55 -10.08
CA GLN A 514 -11.73 -14.22 -10.35
C GLN A 514 -12.11 -12.84 -9.80
N THR A 515 -11.56 -12.47 -8.64
CA THR A 515 -11.87 -11.23 -7.94
C THR A 515 -10.86 -10.10 -8.18
N GLY A 516 -9.62 -10.42 -8.60
CA GLY A 516 -8.58 -9.42 -8.79
C GLY A 516 -8.66 -8.61 -10.08
N GLU A 517 -7.84 -7.56 -10.17
CA GLU A 517 -7.81 -6.62 -11.28
C GLU A 517 -6.82 -7.04 -12.39
N LYS A 518 -6.64 -6.18 -13.39
CA LYS A 518 -5.54 -6.27 -14.35
C LYS A 518 -5.45 -7.59 -15.17
N LYS A 519 -6.60 -8.14 -15.56
CA LYS A 519 -6.74 -9.44 -16.26
C LYS A 519 -6.36 -9.48 -17.75
N LYS A 520 -5.91 -8.36 -18.30
CA LYS A 520 -5.46 -8.23 -19.69
C LYS A 520 -3.94 -8.22 -19.72
N TRP A 521 -3.36 -8.87 -20.74
CA TRP A 521 -1.93 -8.80 -21.03
C TRP A 521 -1.48 -7.33 -21.03
N ARG A 522 -0.31 -7.06 -20.47
CA ARG A 522 0.27 -5.71 -20.35
C ARG A 522 1.77 -5.79 -20.19
N TYR A 523 2.46 -4.70 -20.48
CA TYR A 523 3.90 -4.59 -20.28
C TYR A 523 4.25 -4.07 -18.89
N THR A 524 5.45 -4.46 -18.50
CA THR A 524 6.15 -3.98 -17.32
C THR A 524 7.48 -3.36 -17.77
N LEU A 525 7.84 -2.21 -17.21
CA LEU A 525 9.15 -1.62 -17.45
C LEU A 525 10.23 -2.35 -16.68
N TRP A 526 11.27 -2.76 -17.41
CA TRP A 526 12.38 -3.51 -16.86
C TRP A 526 13.70 -2.93 -17.40
N ASP A 527 14.59 -2.54 -16.48
CA ASP A 527 16.01 -2.23 -16.72
C ASP A 527 16.27 -1.17 -17.80
N MET A 528 16.08 0.10 -17.45
CA MET A 528 16.10 1.22 -18.40
C MET A 528 17.45 1.99 -18.43
N ASP A 529 18.57 1.38 -18.03
CA ASP A 529 19.87 2.07 -17.99
C ASP A 529 20.55 2.27 -19.36
N ASN A 530 20.24 1.47 -20.37
CA ASN A 530 20.77 1.60 -21.74
C ASN A 530 19.93 2.55 -22.62
N THR A 531 19.86 3.81 -22.20
CA THR A 531 18.99 4.86 -22.75
C THR A 531 19.72 6.19 -22.91
N PHE A 532 19.14 7.13 -23.67
CA PHE A 532 19.68 8.48 -23.88
C PHE A 532 21.12 8.49 -24.43
N GLY A 533 21.40 7.62 -25.41
CA GLY A 533 22.73 7.51 -26.03
C GLY A 533 23.78 6.83 -25.15
N HIS A 534 23.37 6.25 -24.02
CA HIS A 534 24.22 5.47 -23.12
C HIS A 534 23.94 3.97 -23.28
N GLY A 535 24.96 3.14 -23.05
CA GLY A 535 24.78 1.69 -23.04
C GLY A 535 25.08 0.97 -24.36
N THR A 536 25.03 -0.35 -24.31
CA THR A 536 25.20 -1.23 -25.47
C THR A 536 23.89 -1.35 -26.25
N ASN A 537 23.97 -1.35 -27.58
CA ASN A 537 22.82 -1.60 -28.46
C ASN A 537 22.54 -3.10 -28.62
N TYR A 538 21.86 -3.69 -27.64
CA TYR A 538 21.50 -5.11 -27.63
C TYR A 538 20.30 -5.44 -28.52
N THR A 539 19.39 -4.49 -28.73
CA THR A 539 18.22 -4.66 -29.62
C THR A 539 18.61 -4.56 -31.10
N GLY A 540 19.67 -3.83 -31.42
CA GLY A 540 20.05 -3.54 -32.79
C GLY A 540 19.21 -2.41 -33.39
N ILE A 541 18.83 -1.40 -32.59
CA ILE A 541 18.15 -0.21 -33.11
C ILE A 541 19.06 0.54 -34.11
N PRO A 542 18.52 1.23 -35.13
CA PRO A 542 19.34 1.85 -36.18
C PRO A 542 20.36 2.87 -35.68
N THR A 543 20.01 3.63 -34.63
CA THR A 543 20.92 4.58 -33.96
C THR A 543 20.49 4.83 -32.52
N GLN A 544 21.45 5.08 -31.63
CA GLN A 544 21.22 5.52 -30.24
C GLN A 544 21.25 7.05 -30.09
N SER A 545 21.35 7.80 -31.19
CA SER A 545 21.44 9.27 -31.15
C SER A 545 20.08 9.94 -30.93
N VAL A 546 20.11 11.25 -30.60
CA VAL A 546 18.90 12.11 -30.51
C VAL A 546 18.07 12.15 -31.80
N ASN A 547 18.64 11.73 -32.92
CA ASN A 547 18.02 11.69 -34.25
C ASN A 547 17.47 10.29 -34.61
N ALA A 548 17.38 9.35 -33.66
CA ALA A 548 16.69 8.08 -33.90
C ALA A 548 15.28 8.33 -34.45
N ASP A 549 14.91 7.64 -35.52
CA ASP A 549 13.64 7.92 -36.18
C ASP A 549 12.50 7.40 -35.29
N PRO A 550 11.50 8.23 -34.93
CA PRO A 550 10.35 7.74 -34.16
C PRO A 550 9.60 6.57 -34.83
N CYS A 551 9.75 6.38 -36.15
CA CYS A 551 9.17 5.22 -36.85
C CYS A 551 10.00 3.94 -36.71
N ASP A 552 11.26 4.03 -36.26
CA ASP A 552 12.22 2.90 -36.22
C ASP A 552 11.67 1.62 -35.59
N PRO A 553 10.92 1.65 -34.47
CA PRO A 553 10.35 0.44 -33.87
C PRO A 553 9.62 -0.46 -34.87
N SER A 554 8.83 0.13 -35.77
CA SER A 554 8.03 -0.60 -36.76
C SER A 554 8.89 -1.39 -37.76
N SER A 555 10.17 -1.04 -37.89
CA SER A 555 11.14 -1.63 -38.82
C SER A 555 12.04 -2.71 -38.21
N LEU A 556 12.00 -2.93 -36.89
CA LEU A 556 12.91 -3.85 -36.17
C LEU A 556 12.64 -5.35 -36.45
N ASN A 557 11.71 -5.69 -37.34
CA ASN A 557 11.25 -7.05 -37.65
C ASN A 557 10.57 -7.74 -36.46
N ASP A 558 11.25 -8.64 -35.75
CA ASP A 558 10.74 -9.33 -34.56
C ASP A 558 11.92 -9.72 -33.64
N PRO A 559 12.62 -8.73 -33.02
CA PRO A 559 13.73 -9.01 -32.14
C PRO A 559 13.25 -9.91 -30.99
N GLY A 560 13.94 -11.04 -30.81
CA GLY A 560 13.62 -12.02 -29.77
C GLY A 560 12.55 -13.05 -30.18
N GLY A 561 11.68 -12.77 -31.16
CA GLY A 561 10.71 -13.73 -31.70
C GLY A 561 9.38 -13.83 -30.94
N GLN A 562 9.11 -12.93 -29.99
CA GLN A 562 7.89 -12.93 -29.18
C GLN A 562 6.69 -12.31 -29.91
N GLY A 563 6.90 -11.67 -31.06
CA GLY A 563 5.87 -11.05 -31.86
C GLY A 563 5.53 -9.61 -31.47
N HIS A 564 6.31 -8.94 -30.63
CA HIS A 564 6.00 -7.59 -30.14
C HIS A 564 5.87 -6.57 -31.29
N ILE A 565 6.84 -6.51 -32.19
CA ILE A 565 6.80 -5.63 -33.38
C ILE A 565 5.75 -6.11 -34.41
N PRO A 566 5.63 -7.42 -34.74
CA PRO A 566 4.53 -7.89 -35.59
C PRO A 566 3.14 -7.54 -35.06
N ILE A 567 2.92 -7.64 -33.74
CA ILE A 567 1.67 -7.25 -33.08
C ILE A 567 1.45 -5.74 -33.23
N TRP A 568 2.47 -4.92 -32.96
CA TRP A 568 2.41 -3.47 -33.19
C TRP A 568 2.00 -3.13 -34.61
N ASN A 569 2.69 -3.69 -35.60
CA ASN A 569 2.45 -3.47 -37.03
C ASN A 569 1.06 -3.94 -37.48
N ALA A 570 0.50 -4.97 -36.84
CA ALA A 570 -0.88 -5.38 -37.08
C ALA A 570 -1.87 -4.39 -36.45
N LEU A 571 -1.69 -4.05 -35.18
CA LEU A 571 -2.62 -3.21 -34.42
C LEU A 571 -2.68 -1.78 -34.94
N ILE A 572 -1.58 -1.22 -35.43
CA ILE A 572 -1.55 0.14 -36.00
C ILE A 572 -2.42 0.31 -37.25
N THR A 573 -2.87 -0.79 -37.87
CA THR A 573 -3.86 -0.74 -38.96
C THR A 573 -5.30 -0.51 -38.49
N SER A 574 -5.56 -0.65 -37.18
CA SER A 574 -6.84 -0.33 -36.57
C SER A 574 -6.95 1.17 -36.33
N GLU A 575 -8.04 1.78 -36.80
CA GLU A 575 -8.31 3.21 -36.61
C GLU A 575 -8.34 3.57 -35.13
N ASP A 576 -9.08 2.83 -34.30
CA ASP A 576 -9.17 3.06 -32.85
C ASP A 576 -7.81 2.96 -32.14
N PHE A 577 -6.94 2.03 -32.55
CA PHE A 577 -5.59 1.92 -31.97
C PHE A 577 -4.71 3.08 -32.41
N PHE A 578 -4.80 3.46 -33.68
CA PHE A 578 -4.02 4.55 -34.25
C PHE A 578 -4.42 5.91 -33.65
N ASP A 579 -5.73 6.14 -33.46
CA ASP A 579 -6.28 7.31 -32.77
C ASP A 579 -5.75 7.41 -31.33
N ASP A 580 -5.84 6.33 -30.53
CA ASP A 580 -5.30 6.26 -29.15
C ASP A 580 -3.79 6.55 -29.13
N TYR A 581 -3.03 5.92 -30.04
CA TYR A 581 -1.58 6.12 -30.14
C TYR A 581 -1.18 7.58 -30.42
N VAL A 582 -1.81 8.22 -31.41
CA VAL A 582 -1.45 9.59 -31.82
C VAL A 582 -1.92 10.62 -30.80
N ASN A 583 -3.09 10.43 -30.19
CA ASN A 583 -3.55 11.31 -29.11
C ASN A 583 -2.69 11.16 -27.86
N ARG A 584 -2.44 9.91 -27.42
CA ARG A 584 -1.56 9.62 -26.28
C ARG A 584 -0.18 10.21 -26.46
N TRP A 585 0.38 10.14 -27.67
CA TRP A 585 1.66 10.77 -27.97
C TRP A 585 1.64 12.27 -27.65
N GLN A 586 0.60 12.98 -28.07
CA GLN A 586 0.49 14.42 -27.89
C GLN A 586 0.20 14.79 -26.43
N ASP A 587 -0.63 14.00 -25.74
CA ASP A 587 -0.85 14.13 -24.29
C ASP A 587 0.46 14.04 -23.52
N LEU A 588 1.28 13.04 -23.82
CA LEU A 588 2.57 12.88 -23.20
C LEU A 588 3.56 13.98 -23.61
N ALA A 589 3.69 14.28 -24.89
CA ALA A 589 4.67 15.25 -25.40
C ALA A 589 4.41 16.69 -24.92
N ASN A 590 3.14 17.07 -24.75
CA ASN A 590 2.76 18.41 -24.29
C ASN A 590 2.66 18.49 -22.76
N GLY A 591 2.50 17.35 -22.08
CA GLY A 591 2.51 17.24 -20.62
C GLY A 591 3.84 16.69 -20.08
N HIS A 592 3.80 15.44 -19.60
CA HIS A 592 4.86 14.87 -18.78
C HIS A 592 6.18 14.59 -19.52
N LEU A 593 6.12 14.28 -20.82
CA LEU A 593 7.28 14.13 -21.69
C LEU A 593 7.66 15.44 -22.40
N SER A 594 7.17 16.59 -21.95
CA SER A 594 7.69 17.88 -22.40
C SER A 594 9.14 18.08 -21.93
N CYS A 595 9.93 18.87 -22.68
CA CYS A 595 11.32 19.17 -22.31
C CYS A 595 11.42 19.71 -20.88
N ALA A 596 10.54 20.66 -20.53
CA ALA A 596 10.56 21.33 -19.25
C ALA A 596 10.26 20.36 -18.09
N ASN A 597 9.22 19.53 -18.23
CA ASN A 597 8.85 18.58 -17.18
C ASN A 597 9.92 17.51 -16.98
N MET A 598 10.44 16.93 -18.06
CA MET A 598 11.50 15.91 -17.98
C MET A 598 12.77 16.45 -17.31
N ILE A 599 13.18 17.69 -17.64
CA ILE A 599 14.34 18.32 -17.00
C ILE A 599 14.08 18.63 -15.52
N ASP A 600 12.90 19.15 -15.17
CA ASP A 600 12.54 19.42 -13.77
C ASP A 600 12.55 18.13 -12.92
N VAL A 601 12.00 17.03 -13.44
CA VAL A 601 12.05 15.72 -12.78
C VAL A 601 13.48 15.23 -12.61
N LEU A 602 14.29 15.28 -13.67
CA LEU A 602 15.71 14.88 -13.60
C LEU A 602 16.47 15.71 -12.56
N ASP A 603 16.29 17.03 -12.56
CA ASP A 603 16.99 17.93 -11.64
C ASP A 603 16.60 17.66 -10.19
N ARG A 604 15.32 17.41 -9.90
CA ARG A 604 14.88 17.00 -8.56
C ARG A 604 15.55 15.70 -8.12
N MET A 605 15.62 14.70 -8.99
CA MET A 605 16.25 13.41 -8.66
C MET A 605 17.77 13.53 -8.48
N ILE A 606 18.44 14.32 -9.32
CA ILE A 606 19.88 14.59 -9.19
C ILE A 606 20.18 15.33 -7.87
N ASN A 607 19.35 16.31 -7.50
CA ASN A 607 19.52 17.06 -6.24
C ASN A 607 19.48 16.16 -5.00
N VAL A 608 18.77 15.02 -5.06
CA VAL A 608 18.74 14.03 -3.97
C VAL A 608 20.10 13.36 -3.77
N ILE A 609 20.83 13.03 -4.84
CA ILE A 609 22.11 12.29 -4.74
C ILE A 609 23.35 13.19 -4.79
N ASP A 610 23.22 14.43 -5.25
CA ASP A 610 24.36 15.34 -5.51
C ASP A 610 25.31 15.46 -4.32
N SER A 611 24.76 15.65 -3.11
CA SER A 611 25.57 15.83 -1.89
C SER A 611 26.26 14.55 -1.41
N GLU A 612 25.82 13.39 -1.90
CA GLU A 612 26.37 12.07 -1.56
C GLU A 612 27.44 11.60 -2.56
N MET A 613 27.44 12.17 -3.77
CA MET A 613 28.40 11.82 -4.82
C MET A 613 29.87 12.00 -4.43
N PRO A 614 30.29 13.00 -3.61
CA PRO A 614 31.66 13.08 -3.14
C PRO A 614 32.14 11.82 -2.39
N ALA A 615 31.30 11.21 -1.55
CA ALA A 615 31.67 10.00 -0.80
C ALA A 615 31.67 8.75 -1.71
N GLN A 616 30.70 8.66 -2.64
CA GLN A 616 30.68 7.67 -3.73
C GLN A 616 32.01 7.70 -4.52
N ILE A 617 32.45 8.90 -4.92
CA ILE A 617 33.68 9.11 -5.70
C ILE A 617 34.92 8.81 -4.88
N ALA A 618 34.93 9.17 -3.60
CA ALA A 618 36.05 8.83 -2.72
C ALA A 618 36.23 7.32 -2.58
N ARG A 619 35.14 6.54 -2.60
CA ARG A 619 35.17 5.07 -2.49
C ARG A 619 35.53 4.37 -3.80
N TRP A 620 34.90 4.79 -4.90
CA TRP A 620 34.93 4.07 -6.18
C TRP A 620 35.80 4.74 -7.26
N GLY A 621 36.30 5.94 -7.01
CA GLY A 621 37.11 6.73 -7.94
C GLY A 621 36.29 7.66 -8.83
N GLY A 622 36.92 8.18 -9.88
CA GLY A 622 36.32 9.19 -10.77
C GLY A 622 36.54 10.63 -10.27
N SER A 623 35.75 11.57 -10.78
CA SER A 623 35.78 12.97 -10.35
C SER A 623 34.37 13.58 -10.36
N TYR A 624 34.09 14.46 -9.41
CA TYR A 624 32.78 15.09 -9.30
C TYR A 624 32.44 15.91 -10.55
N SER A 625 33.43 16.59 -11.14
CA SER A 625 33.28 17.31 -12.41
C SER A 625 32.90 16.41 -13.58
N THR A 626 33.41 15.17 -13.64
CA THR A 626 33.07 14.24 -14.73
C THR A 626 31.64 13.73 -14.55
N TRP A 627 31.24 13.37 -13.33
CA TRP A 627 29.86 12.99 -13.06
C TRP A 627 28.88 14.13 -13.41
N GLN A 628 29.18 15.37 -12.99
CA GLN A 628 28.38 16.54 -13.37
C GLN A 628 28.27 16.71 -14.89
N GLN A 629 29.35 16.46 -15.63
CA GLN A 629 29.32 16.50 -17.09
C GLN A 629 28.43 15.40 -17.67
N ASN A 630 28.47 14.17 -17.14
CA ASN A 630 27.60 13.08 -17.59
C ASN A 630 26.11 13.40 -17.37
N VAL A 631 25.78 14.01 -16.23
CA VAL A 631 24.42 14.51 -15.96
C VAL A 631 24.05 15.62 -16.95
N GLN A 632 24.98 16.53 -17.25
CA GLN A 632 24.74 17.56 -18.26
C GLN A 632 24.54 16.98 -19.66
N ASP A 633 25.25 15.92 -20.03
CA ASP A 633 25.08 15.25 -21.31
C ASP A 633 23.70 14.58 -21.41
N LEU A 634 23.21 13.98 -20.32
CA LEU A 634 21.83 13.49 -20.21
C LEU A 634 20.80 14.62 -20.38
N ARG A 635 20.97 15.76 -19.70
CA ARG A 635 20.11 16.95 -19.90
C ARG A 635 20.13 17.44 -21.35
N ASN A 636 21.30 17.47 -21.98
CA ASN A 636 21.46 17.91 -23.36
C ASN A 636 20.75 16.94 -24.33
N PHE A 637 20.81 15.64 -24.06
CA PHE A 637 20.08 14.63 -24.84
C PHE A 637 18.57 14.85 -24.73
N ILE A 638 18.04 14.98 -23.50
CA ILE A 638 16.60 15.20 -23.25
C ILE A 638 16.11 16.44 -24.00
N ASN A 639 16.78 17.59 -23.83
CA ASN A 639 16.41 18.85 -24.47
C ASN A 639 16.42 18.79 -26.01
N GLN A 640 17.33 18.01 -26.59
CA GLN A 640 17.34 17.81 -28.04
C GLN A 640 16.24 16.84 -28.47
N ARG A 641 16.09 15.71 -27.78
CA ARG A 641 15.17 14.64 -28.13
C ARG A 641 13.70 15.06 -28.05
N CYS A 642 13.32 15.78 -26.99
CA CYS A 642 11.96 16.28 -26.83
C CYS A 642 11.53 17.18 -27.99
N SER A 643 12.47 17.96 -28.55
CA SER A 643 12.20 18.83 -29.70
C SER A 643 12.15 18.08 -31.03
N THR A 644 12.97 17.02 -31.20
CA THR A 644 13.05 16.27 -32.45
C THR A 644 11.93 15.25 -32.62
N MET A 645 11.43 14.68 -31.52
CA MET A 645 10.37 13.67 -31.55
C MET A 645 9.09 14.17 -32.25
N ASN A 646 8.58 15.36 -31.90
CA ASN A 646 7.35 15.90 -32.50
C ASN A 646 7.47 16.12 -34.02
N VAL A 647 8.64 16.55 -34.49
CA VAL A 647 8.90 16.77 -35.92
C VAL A 647 9.08 15.44 -36.66
N GLY A 648 9.68 14.43 -36.02
CA GLY A 648 9.94 13.13 -36.62
C GLY A 648 8.69 12.25 -36.78
N PHE A 649 7.66 12.46 -35.96
CA PHE A 649 6.46 11.64 -35.97
C PHE A 649 5.56 11.88 -37.19
N VAL A 650 5.48 13.13 -37.67
CA VAL A 650 4.63 13.50 -38.80
C VAL A 650 4.99 12.72 -40.08
N PRO A 651 6.26 12.67 -40.51
CA PRO A 651 6.67 11.88 -41.68
C PRO A 651 6.33 10.39 -41.62
N CYS A 652 6.30 9.79 -40.42
CA CYS A 652 6.02 8.35 -40.25
C CYS A 652 4.67 7.93 -40.81
N TYR A 653 3.68 8.82 -40.67
CA TYR A 653 2.28 8.49 -40.91
C TYR A 653 1.63 9.42 -41.91
N GLN A 654 2.40 10.13 -42.75
CA GLN A 654 1.83 10.84 -43.91
C GLN A 654 1.31 9.84 -44.97
N PRO A 655 0.14 10.09 -45.60
CA PRO A 655 -0.78 11.22 -45.43
C PRO A 655 -1.90 10.96 -44.39
N ALA A 656 -1.78 9.93 -43.55
CA ALA A 656 -2.82 9.55 -42.57
C ALA A 656 -3.01 10.59 -41.46
N ILE A 657 -1.97 11.33 -41.08
CA ILE A 657 -2.07 12.47 -40.14
C ILE A 657 -1.78 13.80 -40.84
N SER A 658 -2.27 14.91 -40.28
CA SER A 658 -1.98 16.28 -40.74
C SER A 658 -1.87 17.25 -39.56
N GLY A 659 -1.37 18.46 -39.79
CA GLY A 659 -1.12 19.44 -38.71
C GLY A 659 0.34 19.41 -38.18
N PRO A 660 0.56 19.71 -36.89
CA PRO A 660 -0.46 19.89 -35.84
C PRO A 660 -1.28 21.17 -36.05
N TYR A 661 -2.51 21.18 -35.54
CA TYR A 661 -3.44 22.31 -35.51
C TYR A 661 -3.61 22.82 -34.08
N ASP A 662 -3.84 24.12 -33.91
CA ASP A 662 -4.09 24.70 -32.60
C ASP A 662 -5.53 24.34 -32.13
N VAL A 663 -5.65 23.81 -30.90
CA VAL A 663 -6.92 23.47 -30.27
C VAL A 663 -7.08 24.32 -29.01
N THR A 664 -8.12 25.14 -28.98
CA THR A 664 -8.53 25.89 -27.78
C THR A 664 -9.77 25.26 -27.17
N VAL A 665 -9.76 24.95 -25.88
CA VAL A 665 -10.93 24.45 -25.14
C VAL A 665 -11.42 25.49 -24.14
N GLU A 666 -12.66 25.94 -24.33
CA GLU A 666 -13.33 26.94 -23.49
C GLU A 666 -14.44 26.32 -22.64
N ILE A 667 -14.46 26.63 -21.35
CA ILE A 667 -15.51 26.23 -20.42
C ILE A 667 -16.33 27.46 -20.05
N LEU A 668 -17.62 27.48 -20.39
CA LEU A 668 -18.54 28.55 -20.04
C LEU A 668 -19.53 28.06 -18.98
N GLY A 669 -19.40 28.55 -17.75
CA GLY A 669 -20.18 28.08 -16.59
C GLY A 669 -19.31 27.33 -15.59
N GLN A 670 -19.88 26.35 -14.88
CA GLN A 670 -19.14 25.51 -13.94
C GLN A 670 -19.29 24.05 -14.33
N GLY A 671 -18.19 23.44 -14.76
CA GLY A 671 -18.13 22.06 -15.22
C GLY A 671 -16.72 21.69 -15.65
N GLU A 672 -16.56 20.42 -16.04
CA GLU A 672 -15.28 19.85 -16.43
C GLU A 672 -15.44 18.96 -17.66
N VAL A 673 -14.47 19.03 -18.56
CA VAL A 673 -14.36 18.25 -19.78
C VAL A 673 -13.01 17.56 -19.81
N GLU A 674 -12.95 16.31 -20.21
CA GLU A 674 -11.71 15.61 -20.58
C GLU A 674 -11.49 15.74 -22.10
N MET A 675 -10.32 16.23 -22.54
CA MET A 675 -9.86 16.23 -23.94
C MET A 675 -8.75 15.20 -24.13
N SER A 676 -9.12 13.95 -24.38
CA SER A 676 -8.24 12.77 -24.41
C SER A 676 -7.44 12.50 -23.12
N ASP A 677 -7.49 11.25 -22.67
CA ASP A 677 -6.56 10.63 -21.72
C ASP A 677 -6.12 11.49 -20.53
N ASN A 678 -7.07 11.72 -19.61
CA ASN A 678 -6.91 12.46 -18.36
C ASN A 678 -6.51 13.94 -18.51
N ASN A 679 -6.59 14.52 -19.70
CA ASN A 679 -6.44 15.96 -19.88
C ASN A 679 -7.75 16.69 -19.52
N PHE A 680 -7.89 17.06 -18.24
CA PHE A 680 -9.09 17.72 -17.71
C PHE A 680 -9.02 19.25 -17.83
N ILE A 681 -10.05 19.84 -18.43
CA ILE A 681 -10.27 21.28 -18.60
C ILE A 681 -11.54 21.68 -17.84
N ASN A 682 -11.43 22.67 -16.96
CA ASN A 682 -12.52 23.21 -16.15
C ASN A 682 -12.46 24.75 -16.09
N ASP A 683 -13.32 25.35 -15.27
CA ASP A 683 -13.44 26.80 -15.12
C ASP A 683 -12.18 27.49 -14.54
N SER A 684 -11.24 26.72 -13.96
CA SER A 684 -10.00 27.26 -13.40
C SER A 684 -8.81 27.32 -14.37
N ASN A 685 -8.82 26.50 -15.42
CA ASN A 685 -7.71 26.39 -16.39
C ASN A 685 -8.11 26.72 -17.84
N THR A 686 -9.35 27.16 -18.05
CA THR A 686 -9.84 27.62 -19.36
C THR A 686 -9.46 29.10 -19.65
N PRO A 687 -9.20 29.51 -20.91
CA PRO A 687 -9.06 28.67 -22.10
C PRO A 687 -7.80 27.81 -22.06
N TRP A 688 -7.97 26.51 -22.31
CA TRP A 688 -6.84 25.59 -22.48
C TRP A 688 -6.39 25.65 -23.94
N ASN A 689 -5.09 25.73 -24.19
CA ASN A 689 -4.54 25.76 -25.54
C ASN A 689 -3.56 24.61 -25.72
N ASP A 690 -3.71 23.89 -26.83
CA ASP A 690 -2.90 22.72 -27.15
C ASP A 690 -2.67 22.59 -28.66
N GLN A 691 -1.78 21.71 -29.08
CA GLN A 691 -1.54 21.38 -30.48
C GLN A 691 -1.85 19.91 -30.75
N ARG A 692 -2.74 19.66 -31.72
CA ARG A 692 -3.29 18.34 -32.02
C ARG A 692 -3.18 17.98 -33.51
N PHE A 693 -2.80 16.75 -33.84
CA PHE A 693 -2.85 16.23 -35.22
C PHE A 693 -4.29 15.97 -35.68
N GLY A 694 -4.56 16.29 -36.95
CA GLY A 694 -5.74 15.81 -37.67
C GLY A 694 -5.48 14.51 -38.42
N GLY A 695 -6.53 13.91 -38.98
CA GLY A 695 -6.50 12.55 -39.52
C GLY A 695 -6.64 11.45 -38.46
N VAL A 696 -6.92 11.87 -37.21
CA VAL A 696 -7.25 11.01 -36.07
C VAL A 696 -8.42 11.60 -35.31
N LYS A 697 -9.21 10.74 -34.66
CA LYS A 697 -10.35 11.16 -33.83
C LYS A 697 -9.86 11.69 -32.49
N LEU A 698 -10.09 12.97 -32.21
CA LEU A 698 -9.86 13.62 -30.92
C LEU A 698 -11.16 13.60 -30.09
N PRO A 699 -11.21 12.83 -28.99
CA PRO A 699 -12.40 12.75 -28.13
C PRO A 699 -12.44 13.85 -27.06
N PHE A 700 -13.66 14.27 -26.72
CA PHE A 700 -14.01 15.12 -25.61
C PHE A 700 -15.18 14.50 -24.84
N GLU A 701 -15.14 14.54 -23.51
CA GLU A 701 -16.21 14.01 -22.66
C GLU A 701 -16.46 14.94 -21.46
N VAL A 702 -17.72 15.25 -21.19
CA VAL A 702 -18.12 15.97 -19.98
C VAL A 702 -17.97 15.06 -18.76
N LYS A 703 -17.20 15.52 -17.76
CA LYS A 703 -16.97 14.79 -16.50
C LYS A 703 -17.83 15.30 -15.35
N SER A 704 -18.11 16.60 -15.31
CA SER A 704 -18.94 17.19 -14.27
C SER A 704 -19.58 18.50 -14.71
N GLY A 705 -20.58 18.96 -13.95
CA GLY A 705 -21.32 20.19 -14.25
C GLY A 705 -22.66 19.93 -14.95
N ASN A 706 -23.53 20.95 -14.95
CA ASN A 706 -24.83 20.88 -15.62
C ASN A 706 -24.67 21.26 -17.11
N PHE A 707 -24.22 20.31 -17.92
CA PHE A 707 -23.91 20.52 -19.33
C PHE A 707 -25.13 20.90 -20.17
N GLN A 708 -24.96 21.90 -21.03
CA GLN A 708 -25.98 22.41 -21.92
C GLN A 708 -25.74 21.99 -23.37
N ASN A 709 -24.60 22.40 -23.95
CA ASN A 709 -24.24 22.05 -25.32
C ASN A 709 -22.77 22.34 -25.65
N TRP A 710 -22.27 21.72 -26.71
CA TRP A 710 -21.02 22.07 -27.39
C TRP A 710 -21.24 23.17 -28.44
N ASP A 711 -20.27 24.08 -28.56
CA ASP A 711 -20.10 24.96 -29.72
C ASP A 711 -18.68 24.77 -30.28
N VAL A 712 -18.55 24.64 -31.60
CA VAL A 712 -17.25 24.41 -32.27
C VAL A 712 -17.01 25.46 -33.34
N ILE A 713 -15.86 26.15 -33.26
CA ILE A 713 -15.44 27.23 -34.16
C ILE A 713 -14.20 26.77 -34.94
N PRO A 714 -14.14 26.96 -36.28
CA PRO A 714 -15.14 27.61 -37.13
C PRO A 714 -16.42 26.79 -37.35
N SER A 715 -17.57 27.48 -37.29
CA SER A 715 -18.88 26.85 -37.46
C SER A 715 -19.05 26.24 -38.86
N GLY A 716 -19.63 25.05 -38.94
CA GLY A 716 -19.98 24.38 -40.20
C GLY A 716 -18.84 23.56 -40.84
N VAL A 717 -17.68 23.45 -40.18
CA VAL A 717 -16.59 22.54 -40.60
C VAL A 717 -16.82 21.12 -40.08
N TYR A 718 -17.31 20.98 -38.86
CA TYR A 718 -17.48 19.68 -38.18
C TYR A 718 -18.96 19.30 -38.08
N THR A 719 -19.27 18.00 -38.19
CA THR A 719 -20.61 17.45 -37.95
C THR A 719 -20.62 16.71 -36.61
N TYR A 720 -21.44 17.18 -35.67
CA TYR A 720 -21.55 16.62 -34.32
C TYR A 720 -22.96 16.88 -33.77
N ASP A 721 -23.36 16.15 -32.73
CA ASP A 721 -24.56 16.48 -31.94
C ASP A 721 -24.12 17.40 -30.78
N PRO A 722 -24.59 18.67 -30.74
CA PRO A 722 -24.15 19.59 -29.70
C PRO A 722 -24.72 19.24 -28.32
N ASN A 723 -25.76 18.41 -28.19
CA ASN A 723 -26.49 18.23 -26.92
C ASN A 723 -26.16 16.93 -26.17
N VAL A 724 -25.14 16.20 -26.61
CA VAL A 724 -24.65 15.00 -25.91
C VAL A 724 -23.40 15.33 -25.11
N ASP A 725 -23.15 14.55 -24.07
CA ASP A 725 -22.00 14.68 -23.17
C ASP A 725 -20.65 14.30 -23.79
N THR A 726 -20.64 13.85 -25.05
CA THR A 726 -19.44 13.43 -25.78
C THR A 726 -19.32 14.16 -27.11
N LEU A 727 -18.09 14.50 -27.49
CA LEU A 727 -17.78 15.11 -28.79
C LEU A 727 -16.53 14.45 -29.36
N VAL A 728 -16.52 14.17 -30.66
CA VAL A 728 -15.35 13.61 -31.35
C VAL A 728 -15.09 14.41 -32.60
N LEU A 729 -13.86 14.91 -32.75
CA LEU A 729 -13.45 15.74 -33.88
C LEU A 729 -12.28 15.09 -34.64
N ASP A 730 -12.35 15.09 -35.97
CA ASP A 730 -11.18 14.85 -36.84
C ASP A 730 -10.74 16.20 -37.40
N LEU A 731 -9.61 16.71 -36.92
CA LEU A 731 -9.18 18.09 -37.10
C LEU A 731 -8.77 18.37 -38.56
N GLN A 732 -9.27 19.48 -39.11
CA GLN A 732 -8.94 19.94 -40.47
C GLN A 732 -8.20 21.29 -40.49
N ASN A 733 -8.26 22.02 -39.37
CA ASN A 733 -7.69 23.33 -39.14
C ASN A 733 -7.69 23.62 -37.63
N ASP A 734 -7.14 24.78 -37.24
CA ASP A 734 -7.23 25.28 -35.87
C ASP A 734 -8.70 25.38 -35.43
N VAL A 735 -9.00 24.96 -34.21
CA VAL A 735 -10.36 24.83 -33.70
C VAL A 735 -10.49 25.38 -32.28
N THR A 736 -11.62 26.01 -31.98
CA THR A 736 -12.05 26.31 -30.62
C THR A 736 -13.27 25.47 -30.28
N VAL A 737 -13.17 24.66 -29.22
CA VAL A 737 -14.23 23.81 -28.67
C VAL A 737 -14.73 24.46 -27.39
N ILE A 738 -16.00 24.82 -27.36
CA ILE A 738 -16.63 25.52 -26.22
C ILE A 738 -17.64 24.56 -25.59
N ALA A 739 -17.49 24.26 -24.30
CA ALA A 739 -18.45 23.52 -23.50
C ALA A 739 -19.29 24.49 -22.66
N ASN A 740 -20.59 24.54 -22.92
CA ASN A 740 -21.52 25.38 -22.17
C ASN A 740 -22.14 24.61 -21.00
N PHE A 741 -22.08 25.18 -19.81
CA PHE A 741 -22.65 24.67 -18.56
C PHE A 741 -23.60 25.71 -17.94
N ILE A 742 -24.70 25.24 -17.38
CA ILE A 742 -25.64 26.07 -16.63
C ILE A 742 -25.04 26.36 -15.25
N ALA A 743 -24.79 27.63 -14.94
CA ALA A 743 -24.32 28.04 -13.62
C ALA A 743 -25.34 27.64 -12.51
N PRO A 744 -24.90 27.07 -11.38
CA PRO A 744 -25.79 26.76 -10.27
C PRO A 744 -26.41 28.04 -9.68
N ILE A 745 -27.66 27.94 -9.22
CA ILE A 745 -28.36 29.05 -8.55
C ILE A 745 -27.72 29.29 -7.17
N PRO A 746 -27.33 30.52 -6.79
CA PRO A 746 -26.68 30.78 -5.50
C PRO A 746 -27.57 30.38 -4.31
N THR A 747 -26.98 29.80 -3.25
CA THR A 747 -27.64 29.48 -1.97
C THR A 747 -27.10 30.33 -0.81
N LYS A 748 -27.81 30.32 0.33
CA LYS A 748 -27.39 30.91 1.61
C LYS A 748 -27.79 30.02 2.79
N ASP A 749 -26.98 30.03 3.83
CA ASP A 749 -27.22 29.29 5.06
C ASP A 749 -27.90 30.18 6.11
N ILE A 750 -28.97 29.68 6.73
CA ILE A 750 -29.70 30.37 7.80
C ILE A 750 -29.65 29.52 9.07
N ILE A 751 -29.22 30.15 10.17
CA ILE A 751 -29.17 29.54 11.49
C ILE A 751 -30.36 30.02 12.31
N PHE A 752 -31.23 29.12 12.75
CA PHE A 752 -32.33 29.40 13.65
C PHE A 752 -31.94 29.12 15.10
N ASN A 753 -32.30 30.03 16.02
CA ASN A 753 -31.98 29.89 17.44
C ASN A 753 -33.12 30.40 18.35
N ILE A 754 -33.10 29.99 19.64
CA ILE A 754 -34.05 30.44 20.68
C ILE A 754 -33.27 30.90 21.91
N ASN A 755 -33.72 32.00 22.55
CA ASN A 755 -33.14 32.57 23.75
C ASN A 755 -34.22 32.99 24.78
N PRO A 756 -34.19 32.51 26.04
CA PRO A 756 -33.25 31.52 26.58
C PRO A 756 -33.44 30.13 25.96
N ASP A 757 -32.36 29.35 25.97
CA ASP A 757 -32.34 27.95 25.55
C ASP A 757 -32.99 27.04 26.61
N GLY A 758 -33.26 25.78 26.25
CA GLY A 758 -33.81 24.78 27.18
C GLY A 758 -35.32 24.87 27.47
N THR A 759 -36.07 25.64 26.68
CA THR A 759 -37.55 25.68 26.75
C THR A 759 -38.19 24.64 25.83
N ASN A 760 -39.49 24.36 25.99
CA ASN A 760 -40.25 23.53 25.03
C ASN A 760 -40.72 24.31 23.79
N THR A 761 -40.14 25.48 23.52
CA THR A 761 -40.49 26.30 22.35
C THR A 761 -39.97 25.64 21.08
N SER A 762 -40.79 25.61 20.02
CA SER A 762 -40.39 25.12 18.70
C SER A 762 -40.62 26.17 17.61
N LEU A 763 -39.91 26.03 16.49
CA LEU A 763 -40.09 26.86 15.30
C LEU A 763 -40.61 26.02 14.14
N SER A 764 -41.60 26.52 13.41
CA SER A 764 -42.02 25.96 12.12
C SER A 764 -41.45 26.82 11.00
N VAL A 765 -40.48 26.28 10.27
CA VAL A 765 -39.81 26.93 9.13
C VAL A 765 -40.34 26.31 7.84
N ASN A 766 -41.02 27.09 7.01
CA ASN A 766 -41.72 26.63 5.81
C ASN A 766 -42.64 25.41 6.05
N GLY A 767 -43.20 25.29 7.25
CA GLY A 767 -44.05 24.17 7.66
C GLY A 767 -43.30 23.00 8.32
N ASN A 768 -41.98 22.95 8.28
CA ASN A 768 -41.15 21.95 8.97
C ASN A 768 -40.93 22.35 10.43
N ASN A 769 -41.25 21.47 11.37
CA ASN A 769 -41.11 21.76 12.80
C ASN A 769 -39.69 21.42 13.31
N ILE A 770 -39.01 22.42 13.85
CA ILE A 770 -37.66 22.37 14.41
C ILE A 770 -37.76 22.49 15.92
N VAL A 771 -37.09 21.58 16.65
CA VAL A 771 -37.11 21.49 18.12
C VAL A 771 -35.72 21.50 18.76
N ASN A 772 -34.65 21.39 17.97
CA ASN A 772 -33.27 21.42 18.44
C ASN A 772 -32.61 22.69 17.93
N PHE A 773 -32.03 23.49 18.83
CA PHE A 773 -31.42 24.77 18.51
C PHE A 773 -30.00 24.87 19.06
N PRO A 774 -29.05 25.51 18.35
CA PRO A 774 -29.23 26.14 17.04
C PRO A 774 -29.42 25.11 15.90
N HIS A 775 -30.17 25.48 14.84
CA HIS A 775 -30.42 24.66 13.65
C HIS A 775 -30.03 25.40 12.38
N THR A 776 -29.28 24.76 11.47
CA THR A 776 -28.88 25.35 10.19
C THR A 776 -29.63 24.71 9.05
N GLU A 777 -30.21 25.52 8.16
CA GLU A 777 -30.85 25.10 6.91
C GLU A 777 -30.38 25.98 5.75
N THR A 778 -30.17 25.38 4.57
CA THR A 778 -29.68 26.07 3.35
C THR A 778 -30.85 26.36 2.41
N PHE A 779 -30.96 27.60 1.94
CA PHE A 779 -32.03 28.06 1.05
C PHE A 779 -31.46 28.67 -0.24
N LEU A 780 -32.27 28.75 -1.31
CA LEU A 780 -31.86 29.45 -2.54
C LEU A 780 -31.91 30.96 -2.32
N LEU A 781 -31.03 31.69 -3.00
CA LEU A 781 -31.04 33.15 -2.98
C LEU A 781 -32.38 33.69 -3.51
N ASN A 782 -32.98 34.60 -2.75
CA ASN A 782 -34.32 35.19 -2.91
C ASN A 782 -35.50 34.27 -2.55
N ASP A 783 -35.27 33.07 -2.01
CA ASP A 783 -36.36 32.29 -1.44
C ASP A 783 -37.03 33.07 -0.32
N THR A 784 -38.34 32.89 -0.20
CA THR A 784 -39.11 33.40 0.93
C THR A 784 -39.20 32.29 1.97
N VAL A 785 -38.75 32.59 3.18
CA VAL A 785 -38.80 31.66 4.31
C VAL A 785 -39.80 32.17 5.33
N ASP A 786 -40.84 31.37 5.61
CA ASP A 786 -41.84 31.62 6.65
C ASP A 786 -41.41 30.94 7.96
N VAL A 787 -41.38 31.69 9.06
CA VAL A 787 -40.98 31.20 10.39
C VAL A 787 -42.06 31.51 11.40
N ASN A 788 -42.64 30.46 11.99
CA ASN A 788 -43.70 30.58 13.00
C ASN A 788 -43.25 29.99 14.33
N ALA A 789 -43.41 30.73 15.42
CA ALA A 789 -42.99 30.28 16.74
C ALA A 789 -44.14 29.64 17.53
N ASN A 790 -43.92 28.44 18.08
CA ASN A 790 -44.79 27.79 19.05
C ASN A 790 -44.15 27.91 20.45
N ILE A 791 -44.54 28.92 21.21
CA ILE A 791 -43.90 29.29 22.48
C ILE A 791 -44.34 28.37 23.63
N ASP A 792 -43.37 27.92 24.42
CA ASP A 792 -43.61 27.19 25.67
C ASP A 792 -44.62 27.96 26.55
N PRO A 793 -45.69 27.32 27.08
CA PRO A 793 -46.70 27.97 27.91
C PRO A 793 -46.17 28.73 29.15
N LEU A 794 -44.95 28.42 29.61
CA LEU A 794 -44.28 29.13 30.71
C LEU A 794 -43.64 30.46 30.28
N TYR A 795 -43.59 30.74 28.98
CA TYR A 795 -42.90 31.89 28.41
C TYR A 795 -43.85 32.74 27.55
N SER A 796 -43.44 33.97 27.26
CA SER A 796 -44.11 34.85 26.31
C SER A 796 -43.12 35.41 25.29
N PHE A 797 -43.64 35.75 24.12
CA PHE A 797 -42.86 36.32 23.02
C PHE A 797 -42.22 37.65 23.44
N LEU A 798 -40.92 37.82 23.19
CA LEU A 798 -40.23 39.09 23.36
C LEU A 798 -39.98 39.78 22.01
N SER A 799 -39.10 39.19 21.18
CA SER A 799 -38.75 39.73 19.86
C SER A 799 -37.95 38.74 19.03
N TRP A 800 -37.99 38.91 17.71
CA TRP A 800 -37.00 38.31 16.81
C TRP A 800 -35.76 39.19 16.68
N VAL A 801 -34.61 38.57 16.45
CA VAL A 801 -33.36 39.23 16.03
C VAL A 801 -32.85 38.51 14.80
N SER A 802 -32.46 39.27 13.79
CA SER A 802 -31.70 38.81 12.63
C SER A 802 -30.44 39.66 12.55
N ASP A 803 -29.32 39.06 12.15
CA ASP A 803 -28.06 39.76 11.98
C ASP A 803 -27.93 40.39 10.58
N SER A 804 -28.55 39.78 9.56
CA SER A 804 -28.34 40.16 8.16
C SER A 804 -29.61 40.29 7.31
N ASN A 805 -30.55 39.33 7.35
CA ASN A 805 -31.75 39.41 6.51
C ASN A 805 -32.83 40.30 7.13
N TYR A 806 -33.62 40.96 6.29
CA TYR A 806 -34.73 41.77 6.77
C TYR A 806 -35.94 40.89 7.11
N LEU A 807 -36.40 40.95 8.36
CA LEU A 807 -37.62 40.29 8.81
C LEU A 807 -38.86 41.08 8.37
N ASN A 808 -39.63 40.51 7.45
CA ASN A 808 -40.74 41.16 6.74
C ASN A 808 -41.86 41.63 7.67
N ASN A 809 -42.14 40.89 8.75
CA ASN A 809 -43.20 41.23 9.72
C ASN A 809 -42.67 42.06 10.89
N GLY A 810 -41.40 42.50 10.84
CA GLY A 810 -40.73 43.23 11.90
C GLY A 810 -40.42 42.36 13.13
N VAL A 811 -39.61 42.90 14.05
CA VAL A 811 -39.08 42.15 15.20
C VAL A 811 -40.12 41.84 16.28
N SER A 812 -41.28 42.48 16.27
CA SER A 812 -42.32 42.34 17.30
C SER A 812 -43.47 41.39 16.92
N SER A 813 -43.42 40.77 15.74
CA SER A 813 -44.42 39.79 15.31
C SER A 813 -43.97 38.37 15.68
N ILE A 814 -44.83 37.59 16.32
CA ILE A 814 -44.53 36.20 16.70
C ILE A 814 -44.24 35.31 15.49
N ASN A 815 -44.97 35.54 14.39
CA ASN A 815 -44.77 34.88 13.11
C ASN A 815 -44.09 35.84 12.13
N ASN A 816 -43.05 35.37 11.47
CA ASN A 816 -42.23 36.17 10.57
C ASN A 816 -42.06 35.50 9.21
N SER A 817 -41.56 36.27 8.27
CA SER A 817 -40.97 35.76 7.05
C SER A 817 -39.81 36.64 6.63
N PHE A 818 -38.91 36.14 5.79
CA PHE A 818 -37.82 36.94 5.25
C PHE A 818 -37.42 36.43 3.87
N TYR A 819 -36.77 37.30 3.10
CA TYR A 819 -36.11 36.91 1.85
C TYR A 819 -34.67 36.51 2.15
N VAL A 820 -34.23 35.39 1.60
CA VAL A 820 -32.89 34.86 1.76
C VAL A 820 -31.93 35.64 0.86
N LEU A 821 -31.26 36.67 1.39
CA LEU A 821 -30.32 37.51 0.64
C LEU A 821 -28.87 37.32 1.11
N TYR A 822 -28.71 37.03 2.40
CA TYR A 822 -27.42 36.84 3.06
C TYR A 822 -27.46 35.59 3.96
N ASN A 823 -26.29 35.08 4.32
CA ASN A 823 -26.19 34.14 5.44
C ASN A 823 -26.58 34.90 6.71
N ASP A 824 -27.30 34.26 7.63
CA ASP A 824 -27.90 34.96 8.77
C ASP A 824 -28.21 34.04 9.95
N THR A 825 -28.20 34.62 11.15
CA THR A 825 -28.67 33.98 12.38
C THR A 825 -29.97 34.63 12.85
N ILE A 826 -31.07 33.90 12.79
CA ILE A 826 -32.40 34.34 13.21
C ILE A 826 -32.73 33.76 14.59
N THR A 827 -32.75 34.62 15.59
CA THR A 827 -32.96 34.24 17.00
C THR A 827 -34.32 34.72 17.51
N LEU A 828 -35.13 33.79 18.03
CA LEU A 828 -36.34 34.09 18.79
C LEU A 828 -36.00 34.38 20.25
N ASN A 829 -36.30 35.57 20.74
CA ASN A 829 -36.22 35.89 22.16
C ASN A 829 -37.59 35.74 22.83
N ILE A 830 -37.61 35.09 23.99
CA ILE A 830 -38.80 34.89 24.85
C ILE A 830 -38.44 35.23 26.31
N PHE A 831 -39.45 35.46 27.15
CA PHE A 831 -39.27 35.71 28.59
C PHE A 831 -40.25 34.91 29.44
N GLU A 832 -39.81 34.47 30.62
CA GLU A 832 -40.60 33.63 31.53
C GLU A 832 -41.77 34.42 32.16
N LEU A 833 -42.95 33.80 32.23
CA LEU A 833 -44.15 34.37 32.87
C LEU A 833 -44.08 34.23 34.41
N PRO A 834 -44.58 35.20 35.20
CA PRO A 834 -44.58 35.10 36.67
C PRO A 834 -45.43 33.92 37.19
N SER A 835 -44.88 33.09 38.06
CA SER A 835 -45.59 31.96 38.68
C SER A 835 -46.39 32.36 39.94
N ILE A 836 -47.64 31.87 40.07
CA ILE A 836 -48.49 32.05 41.26
C ILE A 836 -48.27 30.86 42.22
N SER A 837 -48.11 31.12 43.53
CA SER A 837 -48.00 30.07 44.55
C SER A 837 -48.84 30.38 45.80
N ALA A 838 -49.39 29.34 46.43
CA ALA A 838 -50.20 29.41 47.64
C ALA A 838 -49.62 28.49 48.73
N PHE A 839 -49.53 29.00 49.96
CA PHE A 839 -49.02 28.27 51.12
C PHE A 839 -50.06 28.22 52.25
N ILE A 840 -50.29 27.01 52.77
CA ILE A 840 -51.10 26.77 53.98
C ILE A 840 -50.17 26.33 55.12
N SER A 841 -50.38 26.88 56.32
CA SER A 841 -49.60 26.49 57.51
C SER A 841 -50.42 26.52 58.79
N GLY A 842 -50.11 25.60 59.70
CA GLY A 842 -50.74 25.42 61.02
C GLY A 842 -50.24 24.11 61.65
N ASN A 843 -50.01 24.09 62.95
CA ASN A 843 -49.24 23.02 63.62
C ASN A 843 -49.95 22.40 64.84
N ASP A 844 -51.27 22.54 64.97
CA ASP A 844 -52.01 21.94 66.07
C ASP A 844 -52.56 20.54 65.73
N THR A 845 -52.19 19.55 66.55
CA THR A 845 -52.88 18.25 66.62
C THR A 845 -53.94 18.34 67.71
N ILE A 846 -55.22 18.41 67.33
CA ILE A 846 -56.32 18.50 68.30
C ILE A 846 -56.85 17.10 68.65
N CYS A 847 -56.73 16.71 69.91
CA CYS A 847 -57.36 15.50 70.43
C CYS A 847 -58.87 15.68 70.60
N GLU A 848 -59.63 14.59 70.43
CA GLU A 848 -61.09 14.56 70.58
C GLU A 848 -61.52 15.10 71.96
N ASN A 849 -62.44 16.09 71.98
CA ASN A 849 -62.91 16.85 73.16
C ASN A 849 -61.96 17.92 73.74
N SER A 850 -60.94 18.36 72.98
CA SER A 850 -60.14 19.54 73.34
C SER A 850 -61.00 20.81 73.42
N LYS A 851 -60.73 21.67 74.41
CA LYS A 851 -61.41 22.97 74.59
C LYS A 851 -60.67 24.15 73.92
N SER A 852 -59.63 23.88 73.12
CA SER A 852 -58.84 24.88 72.40
C SER A 852 -59.19 24.91 70.91
N ASN A 853 -59.34 26.09 70.31
CA ASN A 853 -59.57 26.25 68.86
C ASN A 853 -58.26 26.04 68.08
N ALA A 854 -58.30 25.39 66.90
CA ALA A 854 -57.18 25.37 65.95
C ALA A 854 -57.15 26.66 65.13
N GLU A 855 -55.95 27.15 64.84
CA GLU A 855 -55.71 28.29 63.95
C GLU A 855 -54.97 27.81 62.69
N VAL A 856 -55.47 28.17 61.50
CA VAL A 856 -54.85 27.84 60.20
C VAL A 856 -54.63 29.13 59.44
N ASN A 857 -53.39 29.36 58.99
CA ASN A 857 -53.00 30.55 58.25
C ASN A 857 -52.83 30.24 56.76
N PHE A 858 -53.36 31.12 55.92
CA PHE A 858 -53.20 31.08 54.47
C PHE A 858 -52.41 32.29 54.00
N SER A 859 -51.43 32.07 53.13
CA SER A 859 -50.68 33.15 52.48
C SER A 859 -50.57 32.88 50.98
N PHE A 860 -50.71 33.94 50.19
CA PHE A 860 -50.65 33.91 48.74
C PHE A 860 -49.58 34.88 48.26
N ASN A 861 -48.91 34.55 47.16
CA ASN A 861 -48.03 35.48 46.46
C ASN A 861 -48.56 35.67 45.03
N GLY A 862 -48.80 36.93 44.62
CA GLY A 862 -49.41 37.27 43.33
C GLY A 862 -50.28 38.54 43.39
N VAL A 863 -51.02 38.84 42.32
CA VAL A 863 -51.90 40.02 42.23
C VAL A 863 -53.35 39.64 42.57
N ALA A 864 -53.94 40.29 43.58
CA ALA A 864 -55.32 40.06 44.07
C ALA A 864 -56.41 40.48 43.05
N PRO A 865 -57.65 39.95 43.12
CA PRO A 865 -58.27 39.19 44.23
C PRO A 865 -58.03 37.66 44.18
N PHE A 866 -57.85 37.06 45.36
CA PHE A 866 -57.81 35.60 45.54
C PHE A 866 -59.13 35.10 46.12
N THR A 867 -59.61 33.94 45.64
CA THR A 867 -60.77 33.24 46.23
C THR A 867 -60.32 31.84 46.61
N PHE A 868 -60.59 31.40 47.84
CA PHE A 868 -60.34 30.04 48.27
C PHE A 868 -61.55 29.48 49.02
N THR A 869 -61.67 28.15 49.00
CA THR A 869 -62.74 27.40 49.67
C THR A 869 -62.09 26.30 50.50
N TYR A 870 -62.59 26.03 51.69
CA TYR A 870 -62.09 24.93 52.53
C TYR A 870 -63.25 24.10 53.06
N SER A 871 -62.98 22.88 53.53
CA SER A 871 -64.00 22.03 54.14
C SER A 871 -63.53 21.49 55.49
N ILE A 872 -64.48 21.28 56.40
CA ILE A 872 -64.24 20.58 57.67
C ILE A 872 -65.15 19.35 57.64
N ASN A 873 -64.56 18.16 57.78
CA ASN A 873 -65.28 16.86 57.74
C ASN A 873 -66.17 16.64 56.49
N GLY A 874 -65.79 17.25 55.36
CA GLY A 874 -66.48 17.08 54.08
C GLY A 874 -67.49 18.17 53.74
N ASP A 875 -67.83 19.06 54.68
CA ASP A 875 -68.73 20.20 54.42
C ASP A 875 -67.93 21.46 54.07
N ILE A 876 -68.16 21.97 52.85
CA ILE A 876 -67.51 23.20 52.33
C ILE A 876 -68.01 24.41 53.11
N GLN A 877 -67.09 25.26 53.55
CA GLN A 877 -67.35 26.51 54.28
C GLN A 877 -67.18 27.73 53.39
#